data_AF-A0A418AKZ2-F1
#
_entry.id   AF-A0A418AKZ2-F1
#
_cell.length_a   1.000
_cell.length_b   1.000
_cell.length_c   1.000
_cell.angle_alpha   90.00
_cell.angle_beta   90.00
_cell.angle_gamma   90.00
#
_symmetry.space_group_name_H-M   'P 1'
#
loop_
_entity.id
_entity.type
_entity.pdbx_description
1 polymer ?
#
loop_
_entity_poly.entity_id
_entity_poly.type
_entity_poly.pdbx_seq_one_letter_code
_entity_poly.pdbx_strand_id
1 'polypeptide(L)'
;MLYAVGRVSRNRFHRSSFNLGVWLRQFRRLRPTLRTTPRILTVTWALGIQAAAAAAAMADLVDHPSSRWDQSAAAKTGRVHPCPPPDDGELNNLVDGTEDASGNLSVNLPAAACKYTPPDAATLGKGAAPSNGLTTTEKLEAYAGLGYVGLTLALTIAYLHMLSPVMANDLWWAGFNSTGAQSYIIDVVNGELNIVANRSLDLTSTTTGLPYDYSTFYSPIRIAPTYPRTVLDQEYHNLTTVLTSLQEIAAPDMSIPTQFCWVDFNRTWEMAHTKMRQKRCIDRYRANAAVYFESTARMINWKTWMAAKESEFNITIGNALRKSAAGDAWISRTANAFKDVASEVAVWERAGLTHYTLQYNNILSWGIQERIHIQNAFGGNQAISIKSVPTKSRGALWTTIVMCWLPWNDINLGAWMGYSLVRSDPDNQQFTPPCSYDDYLANPDTYDCDPCKAPWNPIPGDCWPDFELFYNLPDLPGVQMVSAGIGPFGSIDLFLVFAPPSLMTLASTYQAQLSVMAQASDSFYGAVNVIPEYKTDPVPTPWTAEPYLYFGGDPTCPLRDPMPFVQSSFAYDVSCTKQVRHTMVLNAFNSIFALLASSPAPSAATICAQCPTMAHECAAVVTPAATAAKAFRDVYAMHDEWVGQINAARDDVVKLGVGTMQLAIHATDETNAFLFQTLLSSTPSSWDFFG
;
A
#
# COMPACT_ATOMS: atom_id res chain seq x y z
N MET A 1 24.40 48.16 -5.26
CA MET A 1 25.02 49.47 -5.56
C MET A 1 23.98 50.54 -5.22
N LEU A 2 24.36 51.62 -4.51
CA LEU A 2 23.49 52.71 -3.98
C LEU A 2 22.47 52.26 -2.90
N TYR A 3 22.56 52.67 -1.62
CA TYR A 3 22.35 54.00 -0.98
C TYR A 3 20.87 54.49 -1.01
N ALA A 4 20.29 55.10 0.04
CA ALA A 4 20.63 55.14 1.48
C ALA A 4 19.47 55.71 2.35
N VAL A 5 19.50 55.29 3.62
CA VAL A 5 18.74 55.68 4.83
C VAL A 5 18.47 57.19 5.06
N GLY A 6 17.30 57.50 5.62
CA GLY A 6 16.96 58.74 6.36
C GLY A 6 15.44 58.86 6.61
N ARG A 7 14.79 58.58 7.75
CA ARG A 7 15.02 58.54 9.21
C ARG A 7 14.40 59.76 9.94
N VAL A 8 13.63 59.48 11.01
CA VAL A 8 13.09 60.41 12.06
C VAL A 8 11.82 61.21 11.67
N SER A 9 10.76 61.39 12.49
CA SER A 9 10.13 60.56 13.57
C SER A 9 8.78 61.17 14.00
N ARG A 10 7.89 60.36 14.62
CA ARG A 10 6.90 60.69 15.70
C ARG A 10 6.25 62.10 15.68
N ASN A 11 4.92 62.24 15.76
CA ASN A 11 4.15 61.85 16.96
C ASN A 11 2.62 62.08 16.85
N ARG A 12 1.86 61.50 17.81
CA ARG A 12 0.47 61.81 18.25
C ARG A 12 -0.71 61.46 17.34
N PHE A 13 -1.26 60.26 17.58
CA PHE A 13 -2.67 59.93 17.41
C PHE A 13 -3.46 60.17 18.71
N HIS A 14 -4.50 60.99 18.69
CA HIS A 14 -5.61 61.07 19.67
C HIS A 14 -6.64 62.08 19.11
N ARG A 15 -7.96 61.91 19.23
CA ARG A 15 -8.82 60.85 19.80
C ARG A 15 -10.27 61.07 19.29
N SER A 16 -11.21 60.19 19.69
CA SER A 16 -12.68 60.31 19.52
C SER A 16 -13.24 60.04 18.11
N SER A 17 -14.38 59.36 17.91
CA SER A 17 -15.18 58.47 18.79
C SER A 17 -16.14 57.67 17.91
N PHE A 18 -16.30 56.35 18.11
CA PHE A 18 -17.50 55.65 17.66
C PHE A 18 -17.89 54.54 18.64
N ASN A 19 -19.21 54.35 18.83
CA ASN A 19 -19.77 53.70 20.01
C ASN A 19 -19.73 52.16 19.97
N LEU A 20 -19.30 51.57 21.09
CA LEU A 20 -19.37 50.15 21.35
C LEU A 20 -20.72 49.81 22.02
N GLY A 21 -21.73 49.43 21.24
CA GLY A 21 -23.00 48.98 21.81
C GLY A 21 -24.11 48.83 20.78
N VAL A 22 -24.37 47.58 20.36
CA VAL A 22 -25.67 47.10 19.84
C VAL A 22 -25.73 45.55 19.72
N TRP A 23 -24.58 44.86 19.60
CA TRP A 23 -24.55 43.40 19.30
C TRP A 23 -24.34 42.43 20.49
N LEU A 24 -24.53 42.87 21.73
CA LEU A 24 -24.52 42.00 22.92
C LEU A 24 -25.77 42.19 23.78
N ARG A 25 -26.95 41.82 23.23
CA ARG A 25 -28.19 41.72 24.02
C ARG A 25 -29.30 40.83 23.44
N GLN A 26 -28.98 39.62 22.98
CA GLN A 26 -30.00 38.57 22.79
C GLN A 26 -29.45 37.16 23.08
N PHE A 27 -29.23 36.88 24.37
CA PHE A 27 -29.12 35.51 24.88
C PHE A 27 -30.35 35.20 25.73
N ARG A 28 -30.81 33.93 25.66
CA ARG A 28 -31.98 33.34 26.35
C ARG A 28 -33.37 33.64 25.76
N ARG A 29 -33.92 32.65 25.04
CA ARG A 29 -34.95 31.72 25.58
C ARG A 29 -35.22 30.56 24.60
N LEU A 30 -35.85 29.51 25.11
CA LEU A 30 -36.41 28.31 24.43
C LEU A 30 -35.44 27.15 24.09
N ARG A 31 -35.61 26.03 24.85
CA ARG A 31 -35.48 24.65 24.34
C ARG A 31 -36.74 24.32 23.50
N PRO A 32 -36.75 23.22 22.72
CA PRO A 32 -37.29 21.97 23.28
C PRO A 32 -36.46 20.71 22.97
N THR A 33 -36.88 19.63 23.64
CA THR A 33 -36.44 18.23 23.52
C THR A 33 -36.80 17.58 22.19
N LEU A 34 -36.02 16.58 21.75
CA LEU A 34 -36.53 15.24 21.39
C LEU A 34 -35.40 14.19 21.30
N ARG A 35 -35.76 12.92 21.55
CA ARG A 35 -34.87 11.74 21.48
C ARG A 35 -34.91 11.14 20.08
N THR A 36 -33.77 10.68 19.55
CA THR A 36 -33.73 9.59 18.56
C THR A 36 -32.47 8.73 18.74
N THR A 37 -32.67 7.42 18.71
CA THR A 37 -31.66 6.35 18.76
C THR A 37 -30.70 6.37 17.56
N PRO A 38 -29.39 6.06 17.75
CA PRO A 38 -28.57 5.57 16.64
C PRO A 38 -28.96 4.12 16.34
N ARG A 39 -29.45 3.85 15.11
CA ARG A 39 -29.52 2.48 14.59
C ARG A 39 -28.09 2.05 14.24
N ILE A 40 -27.52 1.16 15.04
CA ILE A 40 -26.27 0.48 14.71
C ILE A 40 -26.55 -0.44 13.53
N LEU A 41 -25.98 -0.14 12.37
CA LEU A 41 -25.90 -1.07 11.24
C LEU A 41 -24.80 -2.09 11.53
N THR A 42 -25.14 -3.16 12.24
CA THR A 42 -24.29 -4.33 12.37
C THR A 42 -24.15 -5.01 11.01
N VAL A 43 -23.06 -4.70 10.29
CA VAL A 43 -22.62 -5.52 9.16
C VAL A 43 -21.96 -6.77 9.72
N THR A 44 -22.76 -7.82 9.89
CA THR A 44 -22.26 -9.15 10.25
C THR A 44 -21.43 -9.71 9.10
N TRP A 45 -20.11 -9.74 9.28
CA TRP A 45 -19.19 -10.43 8.37
C TRP A 45 -19.36 -11.94 8.50
N ALA A 46 -20.18 -12.53 7.62
CA ALA A 46 -20.28 -13.96 7.44
C ALA A 46 -19.09 -14.47 6.60
N LEU A 47 -17.90 -14.56 7.20
CA LEU A 47 -16.79 -15.36 6.68
C LEU A 47 -16.81 -16.74 7.34
N GLY A 48 -17.75 -17.56 6.88
CA GLY A 48 -17.86 -18.97 7.22
C GLY A 48 -17.72 -19.83 5.97
N ILE A 49 -16.99 -20.94 6.10
CA ILE A 49 -16.88 -22.03 5.11
C ILE A 49 -16.15 -21.66 3.80
N GLN A 50 -14.82 -21.75 3.81
CA GLN A 50 -14.05 -21.99 2.58
C GLN A 50 -12.80 -22.88 2.74
N ALA A 51 -12.59 -23.49 3.91
CA ALA A 51 -11.48 -24.43 4.19
C ALA A 51 -11.90 -25.92 4.22
N ALA A 52 -13.17 -26.23 3.93
CA ALA A 52 -13.71 -27.60 3.91
C ALA A 52 -14.05 -28.12 2.50
N ALA A 53 -13.53 -27.46 1.45
CA ALA A 53 -13.92 -27.68 0.05
C ALA A 53 -12.99 -28.61 -0.74
N ALA A 54 -12.09 -29.36 -0.07
CA ALA A 54 -11.14 -30.29 -0.71
C ALA A 54 -11.52 -31.77 -0.56
N ALA A 55 -12.63 -32.11 0.11
CA ALA A 55 -12.97 -33.49 0.52
C ALA A 55 -14.33 -34.01 -0.01
N ALA A 56 -14.86 -33.46 -1.09
CA ALA A 56 -16.14 -33.91 -1.67
C ALA A 56 -16.14 -33.87 -3.21
N ALA A 57 -15.75 -34.98 -3.83
CA ALA A 57 -16.15 -35.33 -5.19
C ALA A 57 -17.23 -36.43 -5.16
N MET A 58 -17.95 -36.60 -6.28
CA MET A 58 -19.02 -37.60 -6.54
C MET A 58 -20.44 -37.27 -6.02
N ALA A 59 -21.27 -36.70 -6.91
CA ALA A 59 -22.60 -37.24 -7.26
C ALA A 59 -23.18 -36.53 -8.51
N ASP A 60 -23.80 -37.31 -9.40
CA ASP A 60 -24.38 -36.93 -10.70
C ASP A 60 -25.63 -36.01 -10.60
N LEU A 61 -25.95 -35.05 -11.50
CA LEU A 61 -26.22 -35.05 -12.97
C LEU A 61 -27.74 -35.27 -13.27
N VAL A 62 -28.26 -34.64 -14.35
CA VAL A 62 -29.61 -34.77 -14.97
C VAL A 62 -30.74 -33.93 -14.29
N ASP A 63 -31.59 -33.13 -14.96
CA ASP A 63 -31.82 -32.83 -16.40
C ASP A 63 -32.27 -31.37 -16.69
N HIS A 64 -32.27 -31.04 -17.99
CA HIS A 64 -32.93 -29.91 -18.67
C HIS A 64 -34.48 -30.18 -18.86
N PRO A 65 -35.34 -29.39 -19.56
CA PRO A 65 -35.06 -28.38 -20.60
C PRO A 65 -35.98 -27.13 -20.78
N SER A 66 -35.44 -26.16 -21.53
CA SER A 66 -36.07 -25.40 -22.64
C SER A 66 -37.34 -24.51 -22.50
N SER A 67 -37.28 -23.42 -23.29
CA SER A 67 -38.34 -22.83 -24.14
C SER A 67 -39.30 -21.78 -23.52
N ARG A 68 -40.02 -20.94 -24.30
CA ARG A 68 -39.78 -20.14 -25.54
C ARG A 68 -41.09 -19.35 -25.83
N TRP A 69 -41.02 -18.21 -26.51
CA TRP A 69 -42.15 -17.51 -27.19
C TRP A 69 -43.28 -16.81 -26.37
N ASP A 70 -43.34 -15.49 -26.58
CA ASP A 70 -44.49 -14.70 -27.05
C ASP A 70 -45.86 -14.55 -26.32
N GLN A 71 -46.09 -13.29 -25.92
CA GLN A 71 -47.16 -12.37 -26.38
C GLN A 71 -48.61 -12.39 -25.85
N SER A 72 -49.10 -11.14 -25.79
CA SER A 72 -50.50 -10.66 -25.75
C SER A 72 -51.24 -10.78 -24.41
N ALA A 73 -52.16 -9.87 -24.05
CA ALA A 73 -52.80 -8.78 -24.80
C ALA A 73 -52.95 -7.52 -23.91
N ALA A 74 -52.76 -6.29 -24.42
CA ALA A 74 -53.81 -5.34 -24.83
C ALA A 74 -54.59 -4.66 -23.67
N ALA A 75 -54.99 -3.37 -23.72
CA ALA A 75 -54.90 -2.39 -24.82
C ALA A 75 -55.12 -0.93 -24.35
N LYS A 76 -54.48 0.02 -25.06
CA LYS A 76 -54.99 1.37 -25.42
C LYS A 76 -55.22 2.41 -24.28
N THR A 77 -55.05 3.72 -24.44
CA THR A 77 -54.50 4.57 -25.54
C THR A 77 -54.14 5.95 -24.99
N GLY A 78 -53.07 6.58 -25.48
CA GLY A 78 -52.68 7.95 -25.08
C GLY A 78 -51.38 8.45 -25.71
N ARG A 79 -51.21 8.25 -27.03
CA ARG A 79 -50.11 8.83 -27.84
C ARG A 79 -50.51 10.32 -28.14
N VAL A 80 -49.64 11.33 -28.29
CA VAL A 80 -48.49 11.47 -29.21
C VAL A 80 -47.61 12.67 -28.77
N HIS A 81 -46.27 12.52 -28.79
CA HIS A 81 -45.31 13.61 -29.03
C HIS A 81 -45.01 13.68 -30.54
N PRO A 82 -44.71 14.87 -31.09
CA PRO A 82 -43.30 15.13 -31.42
C PRO A 82 -42.83 16.55 -31.06
N CYS A 83 -41.51 16.72 -31.03
CA CYS A 83 -40.81 17.98 -30.78
C CYS A 83 -40.96 19.00 -31.93
N PRO A 84 -40.69 20.30 -31.67
CA PRO A 84 -40.57 21.35 -32.69
C PRO A 84 -39.26 21.17 -33.51
N PRO A 85 -39.09 21.94 -34.61
CA PRO A 85 -38.36 23.23 -34.53
C PRO A 85 -38.96 24.32 -35.47
N PRO A 86 -38.43 25.56 -35.54
CA PRO A 86 -37.38 26.17 -34.72
C PRO A 86 -37.88 27.34 -33.82
N ASP A 87 -37.31 27.76 -32.67
CA ASP A 87 -36.57 27.02 -31.60
C ASP A 87 -36.21 27.82 -30.26
N ASP A 88 -35.14 28.66 -30.11
CA ASP A 88 -34.64 29.27 -28.81
C ASP A 88 -34.29 30.79 -28.74
N GLY A 89 -33.94 31.22 -27.51
CA GLY A 89 -32.67 31.89 -27.14
C GLY A 89 -32.50 33.41 -27.33
N GLU A 90 -32.08 34.22 -26.35
CA GLU A 90 -31.87 34.09 -24.89
C GLU A 90 -31.86 35.52 -24.30
N LEU A 91 -32.07 35.68 -22.97
CA LEU A 91 -31.14 36.43 -22.09
C LEU A 91 -31.59 36.40 -20.63
N ASN A 92 -30.61 36.22 -19.73
CA ASN A 92 -30.68 36.27 -18.27
C ASN A 92 -31.25 35.03 -17.53
N ASN A 93 -30.44 33.97 -17.46
CA ASN A 93 -30.08 33.32 -16.18
C ASN A 93 -28.93 32.31 -16.40
N LEU A 94 -27.67 32.74 -16.30
CA LEU A 94 -26.50 31.85 -16.17
C LEU A 94 -25.22 32.61 -15.80
N VAL A 95 -24.71 32.37 -14.59
CA VAL A 95 -23.29 32.21 -14.18
C VAL A 95 -23.40 31.35 -12.90
N ASP A 96 -22.76 30.20 -12.72
CA ASP A 96 -21.54 29.65 -13.33
C ASP A 96 -21.75 28.34 -14.10
N GLY A 97 -20.77 27.97 -14.93
CA GLY A 97 -20.62 26.61 -15.47
C GLY A 97 -20.46 26.51 -16.98
N THR A 98 -19.37 27.07 -17.53
CA THR A 98 -18.92 26.76 -18.90
C THR A 98 -18.42 25.32 -18.99
N GLU A 99 -18.99 24.50 -19.88
CA GLU A 99 -18.28 23.97 -21.07
C GLU A 99 -19.20 23.12 -21.97
N ASP A 100 -19.06 23.34 -23.28
CA ASP A 100 -19.33 22.44 -24.42
C ASP A 100 -20.67 21.69 -24.59
N ALA A 101 -21.60 22.31 -25.35
CA ALA A 101 -22.23 21.65 -26.51
C ALA A 101 -22.87 22.68 -27.48
N SER A 102 -22.56 22.55 -28.77
CA SER A 102 -23.03 23.43 -29.85
C SER A 102 -24.41 23.04 -30.43
N GLY A 103 -25.35 24.00 -30.57
CA GLY A 103 -26.59 23.82 -31.34
C GLY A 103 -27.48 25.07 -31.38
N ASN A 104 -27.82 25.55 -32.58
CA ASN A 104 -28.57 26.78 -32.88
C ASN A 104 -30.09 26.58 -32.97
N LEU A 105 -30.85 27.67 -32.77
CA LEU A 105 -32.28 27.62 -32.48
C LEU A 105 -32.88 29.10 -32.66
N SER A 106 -34.23 29.36 -32.74
CA SER A 106 -34.87 30.73 -32.82
C SER A 106 -36.44 30.84 -32.61
N VAL A 107 -37.02 31.49 -31.57
CA VAL A 107 -38.51 31.46 -31.27
C VAL A 107 -39.43 32.47 -32.02
N ASN A 108 -40.72 32.12 -32.26
CA ASN A 108 -41.79 32.97 -32.83
C ASN A 108 -43.03 33.15 -31.88
N LEU A 109 -43.71 34.31 -31.91
CA LEU A 109 -44.81 34.69 -30.98
C LEU A 109 -46.16 34.99 -31.69
N PRO A 110 -47.33 34.64 -31.10
CA PRO A 110 -48.66 34.97 -31.64
C PRO A 110 -49.20 36.33 -31.15
N ALA A 111 -49.88 37.06 -32.05
CA ALA A 111 -50.42 38.39 -31.76
C ALA A 111 -51.83 38.34 -31.12
N ALA A 112 -51.95 38.84 -29.88
CA ALA A 112 -53.23 39.17 -29.25
C ALA A 112 -53.20 40.61 -28.71
N ALA A 113 -53.98 41.49 -29.32
CA ALA A 113 -53.92 42.94 -29.06
C ALA A 113 -54.69 43.35 -27.80
N CYS A 114 -53.98 43.55 -26.68
CA CYS A 114 -54.47 44.41 -25.60
C CYS A 114 -54.08 45.87 -25.88
N LYS A 115 -55.03 46.65 -26.40
CA LYS A 115 -54.84 48.09 -26.63
C LYS A 115 -54.77 48.83 -25.30
N TYR A 116 -53.61 49.39 -24.96
CA TYR A 116 -53.51 50.43 -23.93
C TYR A 116 -53.92 51.77 -24.54
N THR A 117 -55.10 52.28 -24.17
CA THR A 117 -55.51 53.66 -24.48
C THR A 117 -54.93 54.59 -23.41
N PRO A 118 -53.98 55.48 -23.76
CA PRO A 118 -53.52 56.50 -22.80
C PRO A 118 -54.67 57.48 -22.48
N PRO A 119 -54.74 58.01 -21.25
CA PRO A 119 -55.73 59.03 -20.91
C PRO A 119 -55.52 60.32 -21.71
N ASP A 120 -56.61 61.00 -22.04
CA ASP A 120 -56.60 62.19 -22.89
C ASP A 120 -55.65 63.29 -22.38
N ALA A 121 -54.72 63.71 -23.23
CA ALA A 121 -53.76 64.79 -22.95
C ALA A 121 -54.39 66.21 -22.92
N ALA A 122 -55.71 66.30 -22.73
CA ALA A 122 -56.50 67.53 -22.88
C ALA A 122 -56.76 68.30 -21.57
N THR A 123 -56.36 67.77 -20.40
CA THR A 123 -56.71 68.36 -19.09
C THR A 123 -55.54 68.63 -18.14
N LEU A 124 -54.29 68.32 -18.50
CA LEU A 124 -53.10 68.82 -17.80
C LEU A 124 -52.63 70.12 -18.44
N GLY A 125 -52.98 71.24 -17.80
CA GLY A 125 -52.71 72.58 -18.32
C GLY A 125 -51.22 72.89 -18.48
N LYS A 126 -50.92 73.91 -19.30
CA LYS A 126 -49.57 74.44 -19.56
C LYS A 126 -48.96 75.14 -18.33
N GLY A 127 -48.69 74.38 -17.26
CA GLY A 127 -47.65 74.71 -16.30
C GLY A 127 -46.30 74.42 -16.96
N ALA A 128 -45.36 75.37 -16.88
CA ALA A 128 -44.07 75.24 -17.56
C ALA A 128 -43.35 73.94 -17.14
N ALA A 129 -43.12 73.05 -18.09
CA ALA A 129 -42.11 72.02 -17.91
C ALA A 129 -40.77 72.74 -17.67
N PRO A 130 -40.07 72.52 -16.56
CA PRO A 130 -38.70 73.02 -16.43
C PRO A 130 -37.90 72.46 -17.59
N SER A 131 -37.09 73.31 -18.20
CA SER A 131 -36.23 72.93 -19.31
C SER A 131 -35.11 72.03 -18.77
N ASN A 132 -35.40 70.74 -18.61
CA ASN A 132 -34.44 69.71 -18.20
C ASN A 132 -33.41 69.37 -19.30
N GLY A 133 -33.10 70.34 -20.16
CA GLY A 133 -31.89 70.32 -20.95
C GLY A 133 -30.73 70.63 -20.00
N LEU A 134 -30.00 69.59 -19.60
CA LEU A 134 -28.87 69.70 -18.66
C LEU A 134 -28.03 70.94 -18.99
N THR A 135 -27.80 71.76 -17.98
CA THR A 135 -26.87 72.89 -18.01
C THR A 135 -25.49 72.41 -18.45
N THR A 136 -24.64 73.31 -18.94
CA THR A 136 -23.30 72.96 -19.43
C THR A 136 -22.46 72.27 -18.34
N THR A 137 -22.69 72.65 -17.08
CA THR A 137 -22.16 72.01 -15.86
C THR A 137 -22.70 70.60 -15.65
N GLU A 138 -24.03 70.41 -15.63
CA GLU A 138 -24.64 69.08 -15.45
C GLU A 138 -24.26 68.11 -16.58
N LYS A 139 -24.09 68.59 -17.82
CA LYS A 139 -23.58 67.77 -18.93
C LYS A 139 -22.13 67.32 -18.69
N LEU A 140 -21.29 68.23 -18.20
CA LEU A 140 -19.88 67.94 -17.95
C LEU A 140 -19.71 66.99 -16.74
N GLU A 141 -20.55 67.14 -15.72
CA GLU A 141 -20.70 66.19 -14.61
C GLU A 141 -21.21 64.82 -15.09
N ALA A 142 -22.20 64.77 -15.99
CA ALA A 142 -22.71 63.52 -16.56
C ALA A 142 -21.65 62.80 -17.42
N TYR A 143 -20.88 63.52 -18.23
CA TYR A 143 -19.76 62.95 -19.00
C TYR A 143 -18.60 62.51 -18.09
N ALA A 144 -18.28 63.27 -17.03
CA ALA A 144 -17.29 62.86 -16.03
C ALA A 144 -17.74 61.60 -15.27
N GLY A 145 -19.03 61.51 -14.93
CA GLY A 145 -19.64 60.32 -14.32
C GLY A 145 -19.59 59.09 -15.25
N LEU A 146 -19.95 59.24 -16.52
CA LEU A 146 -19.82 58.18 -17.53
C LEU A 146 -18.36 57.75 -17.74
N GLY A 147 -17.43 58.71 -17.80
CA GLY A 147 -15.99 58.44 -17.89
C GLY A 147 -15.45 57.70 -16.65
N TYR A 148 -15.89 58.08 -15.46
CA TYR A 148 -15.57 57.40 -14.21
C TYR A 148 -16.11 55.96 -14.18
N VAL A 149 -17.37 55.73 -14.61
CA VAL A 149 -17.95 54.39 -14.72
C VAL A 149 -17.20 53.54 -15.74
N GLY A 150 -16.88 54.08 -16.92
CA GLY A 150 -16.10 53.37 -17.93
C GLY A 150 -14.69 53.00 -17.45
N LEU A 151 -14.00 53.94 -16.78
CA LEU A 151 -12.67 53.71 -16.22
C LEU A 151 -12.69 52.67 -15.08
N THR A 152 -13.64 52.76 -14.16
CA THR A 152 -13.76 51.80 -13.05
C THR A 152 -14.14 50.40 -13.53
N LEU A 153 -14.99 50.28 -14.55
CA LEU A 153 -15.28 48.99 -15.19
C LEU A 153 -14.03 48.40 -15.87
N ALA A 154 -13.29 49.20 -16.64
CA ALA A 154 -12.05 48.76 -17.29
C ALA A 154 -10.97 48.32 -16.28
N LEU A 155 -10.81 49.07 -15.18
CA LEU A 155 -9.92 48.70 -14.07
C LEU A 155 -10.37 47.41 -13.37
N THR A 156 -11.68 47.19 -13.22
CA THR A 156 -12.24 45.95 -12.64
C THR A 156 -11.95 44.75 -13.54
N ILE A 157 -12.13 44.89 -14.86
CA ILE A 157 -11.82 43.84 -15.84
C ILE A 157 -10.31 43.52 -15.83
N ALA A 158 -9.45 44.54 -15.81
CA ALA A 158 -8.00 44.35 -15.73
C ALA A 158 -7.57 43.64 -14.42
N TYR A 159 -8.20 43.98 -13.29
CA TYR A 159 -7.95 43.34 -11.99
C TYR A 159 -8.38 41.87 -11.99
N LEU A 160 -9.56 41.56 -12.54
CA LEU A 160 -10.03 40.17 -12.68
C LEU A 160 -9.15 39.35 -13.62
N HIS A 161 -8.67 39.91 -14.73
CA HIS A 161 -7.70 39.23 -15.60
C HIS A 161 -6.37 38.96 -14.89
N MET A 162 -5.88 39.86 -14.04
CA MET A 162 -4.66 39.66 -13.26
C MET A 162 -4.82 38.57 -12.19
N LEU A 163 -6.00 38.47 -11.57
CA LEU A 163 -6.31 37.47 -10.54
C LEU A 163 -6.67 36.10 -11.09
N SER A 164 -7.33 36.02 -12.25
CA SER A 164 -7.89 34.79 -12.83
C SER A 164 -6.94 33.58 -12.81
N PRO A 165 -5.65 33.69 -13.21
CA PRO A 165 -4.74 32.54 -13.18
C PRO A 165 -4.47 32.00 -11.76
N VAL A 166 -4.55 32.86 -10.76
CA VAL A 166 -4.30 32.54 -9.34
C VAL A 166 -5.57 31.99 -8.68
N MET A 167 -6.74 32.58 -8.99
CA MET A 167 -8.03 32.18 -8.41
C MET A 167 -8.63 30.91 -9.04
N ALA A 168 -7.98 30.33 -10.05
CA ALA A 168 -8.44 29.13 -10.74
C ALA A 168 -8.43 27.84 -9.87
N ASN A 169 -7.89 27.89 -8.66
CA ASN A 169 -7.81 26.75 -7.73
C ASN A 169 -7.74 27.20 -6.26
N ASP A 170 -8.16 26.31 -5.36
CA ASP A 170 -8.22 26.55 -3.91
C ASP A 170 -6.85 26.72 -3.22
N LEU A 171 -5.75 26.37 -3.90
CA LEU A 171 -4.37 26.61 -3.42
C LEU A 171 -3.91 28.05 -3.66
N TRP A 172 -4.59 28.78 -4.56
CA TRP A 172 -4.21 30.11 -5.04
C TRP A 172 -2.84 30.09 -5.75
N TRP A 173 -2.57 29.04 -6.53
CA TRP A 173 -1.30 28.83 -7.24
C TRP A 173 -1.49 29.00 -8.75
N ALA A 174 -0.79 29.96 -9.35
CA ALA A 174 -0.91 30.25 -10.77
C ALA A 174 -0.52 29.04 -11.65
N GLY A 175 -1.43 28.62 -12.53
CA GLY A 175 -1.18 27.49 -13.44
C GLY A 175 -1.18 26.10 -12.79
N PHE A 176 -1.56 25.98 -11.51
CA PHE A 176 -1.71 24.67 -10.87
C PHE A 176 -2.84 23.87 -11.52
N ASN A 177 -2.53 22.66 -11.95
CA ASN A 177 -3.47 21.72 -12.58
C ASN A 177 -3.39 20.34 -11.92
N SER A 178 -4.46 19.55 -12.07
CA SER A 178 -4.56 18.19 -11.50
C SER A 178 -3.74 17.16 -12.28
N THR A 179 -3.46 17.40 -13.56
CA THR A 179 -2.79 16.45 -14.48
C THR A 179 -1.27 16.58 -14.53
N GLY A 180 -0.68 17.60 -13.89
CA GLY A 180 0.75 17.87 -13.94
C GLY A 180 1.29 18.33 -12.59
N ALA A 181 0.93 19.55 -12.18
CA ALA A 181 1.44 20.17 -10.96
C ALA A 181 1.04 19.38 -9.69
N GLN A 182 -0.20 18.90 -9.62
CA GLN A 182 -0.66 18.04 -8.52
C GLN A 182 0.10 16.71 -8.51
N SER A 183 0.23 16.04 -9.66
CA SER A 183 0.95 14.76 -9.77
C SER A 183 2.43 14.90 -9.41
N TYR A 184 3.09 15.99 -9.82
CA TYR A 184 4.48 16.28 -9.44
C TYR A 184 4.64 16.37 -7.92
N ILE A 185 3.78 17.13 -7.22
CA ILE A 185 3.82 17.21 -5.75
C ILE A 185 3.60 15.83 -5.13
N ILE A 186 2.65 15.05 -5.65
CA ILE A 186 2.37 13.70 -5.16
C ILE A 186 3.56 12.77 -5.36
N ASP A 187 4.21 12.78 -6.52
CA ASP A 187 5.37 11.93 -6.81
C ASP A 187 6.61 12.33 -6.00
N VAL A 188 6.90 13.63 -5.83
CA VAL A 188 8.01 14.08 -4.99
C VAL A 188 7.77 13.70 -3.52
N VAL A 189 6.58 13.95 -2.99
CA VAL A 189 6.23 13.57 -1.60
C VAL A 189 6.25 12.04 -1.43
N ASN A 190 5.71 11.29 -2.39
CA ASN A 190 5.77 9.83 -2.36
C ASN A 190 7.21 9.32 -2.43
N GLY A 191 8.09 9.95 -3.22
CA GLY A 191 9.51 9.63 -3.30
C GLY A 191 10.20 9.79 -1.94
N GLU A 192 10.06 10.96 -1.30
CA GLU A 192 10.63 11.25 0.02
C GLU A 192 10.09 10.31 1.12
N LEU A 193 8.78 10.04 1.14
CA LEU A 193 8.15 9.14 2.12
C LEU A 193 8.66 7.70 2.05
N ASN A 194 9.15 7.22 0.89
CA ASN A 194 9.78 5.90 0.79
C ASN A 194 11.15 5.84 1.49
N ILE A 195 11.75 6.99 1.84
CA ILE A 195 13.11 7.10 2.40
C ILE A 195 13.04 7.53 3.87
N VAL A 196 12.28 8.58 4.18
CA VAL A 196 12.20 9.18 5.53
C VAL A 196 10.77 9.62 5.86
N ALA A 197 10.24 9.19 7.00
CA ALA A 197 8.89 9.53 7.45
C ALA A 197 8.70 11.00 7.87
N ASN A 198 9.78 11.72 8.21
CA ASN A 198 9.73 13.11 8.64
C ASN A 198 10.97 13.90 8.14
N ARG A 199 10.74 14.86 7.22
CA ARG A 199 11.77 15.72 6.63
C ARG A 199 11.17 17.06 6.20
N SER A 200 11.94 18.15 6.29
CA SER A 200 11.63 19.41 5.62
C SER A 200 12.05 19.36 4.16
N LEU A 201 11.10 19.57 3.24
CA LEU A 201 11.31 19.53 1.79
C LEU A 201 11.22 20.93 1.19
N ASP A 202 12.23 21.33 0.42
CA ASP A 202 12.19 22.55 -0.41
C ASP A 202 11.88 22.19 -1.86
N LEU A 203 10.65 22.46 -2.29
CA LEU A 203 10.16 22.21 -3.65
C LEU A 203 10.80 23.12 -4.72
N THR A 204 11.57 24.14 -4.31
CA THR A 204 12.31 25.04 -5.21
C THR A 204 13.76 24.61 -5.45
N SER A 205 14.24 23.58 -4.73
CA SER A 205 15.57 23.02 -4.92
C SER A 205 15.70 22.27 -6.24
N THR A 206 16.84 22.39 -6.91
CA THR A 206 17.15 21.60 -8.11
C THR A 206 17.21 20.09 -7.83
N THR A 207 17.40 19.69 -6.57
CA THR A 207 17.40 18.28 -6.13
C THR A 207 16.01 17.63 -6.13
N THR A 208 14.91 18.39 -6.14
CA THR A 208 13.54 17.84 -6.19
C THR A 208 12.99 17.70 -7.61
N GLY A 209 13.75 18.12 -8.63
CA GLY A 209 13.39 17.87 -10.02
C GLY A 209 13.30 16.37 -10.29
N LEU A 210 12.26 15.94 -10.99
CA LEU A 210 12.07 14.56 -11.41
C LEU A 210 12.21 14.47 -12.93
N PRO A 211 12.90 13.45 -13.48
CA PRO A 211 13.03 13.24 -14.93
C PRO A 211 11.73 12.61 -15.50
N TYR A 212 10.63 13.35 -15.40
CA TYR A 212 9.30 12.91 -15.82
C TYR A 212 8.49 14.08 -16.41
N ASP A 213 7.72 13.82 -17.46
CA ASP A 213 6.99 14.86 -18.20
C ASP A 213 5.60 15.13 -17.60
N TYR A 214 5.55 16.10 -16.69
CA TYR A 214 4.32 16.63 -16.10
C TYR A 214 3.57 17.65 -16.97
N SER A 215 3.99 17.89 -18.23
CA SER A 215 3.24 18.75 -19.17
C SER A 215 2.08 18.02 -19.85
N THR A 216 2.05 16.68 -19.76
CA THR A 216 1.03 15.84 -20.39
C THR A 216 -0.29 15.79 -19.59
N PHE A 217 -1.39 15.40 -20.25
CA PHE A 217 -2.68 15.18 -19.60
C PHE A 217 -2.72 13.91 -18.73
N TYR A 218 -1.75 13.00 -18.87
CA TYR A 218 -1.76 11.68 -18.21
C TYR A 218 -0.43 11.40 -17.49
N SER A 219 -0.39 11.77 -16.21
CA SER A 219 0.71 11.51 -15.27
C SER A 219 0.30 10.48 -14.20
N PRO A 220 0.38 9.16 -14.49
CA PRO A 220 0.01 8.12 -13.54
C PRO A 220 0.93 8.09 -12.31
N ILE A 221 0.40 8.55 -11.18
CA ILE A 221 1.02 8.47 -9.84
C ILE A 221 1.43 7.02 -9.53
N ARG A 222 2.71 6.79 -9.23
CA ARG A 222 3.23 5.46 -8.88
C ARG A 222 3.28 5.28 -7.37
N ILE A 223 2.46 4.37 -6.84
CA ILE A 223 2.53 3.94 -5.43
C ILE A 223 3.38 2.66 -5.36
N ALA A 224 4.48 2.68 -4.60
CA ALA A 224 5.30 1.50 -4.39
C ALA A 224 4.49 0.39 -3.67
N PRO A 225 4.39 -0.84 -4.23
CA PRO A 225 3.52 -1.89 -3.68
C PRO A 225 4.02 -2.46 -2.34
N THR A 226 5.25 -2.13 -1.94
CA THR A 226 5.88 -2.43 -0.64
C THR A 226 5.57 -1.39 0.42
N TYR A 227 5.32 -0.13 0.05
CA TYR A 227 5.22 1.00 0.96
C TYR A 227 4.23 0.80 2.13
N PRO A 228 3.00 0.26 1.96
CA PRO A 228 2.10 0.01 3.08
C PRO A 228 2.66 -0.94 4.15
N ARG A 229 3.55 -1.87 3.76
CA ARG A 229 4.22 -2.79 4.69
C ARG A 229 5.43 -2.13 5.38
N THR A 230 6.09 -1.18 4.73
CA THR A 230 7.14 -0.35 5.34
C THR A 230 6.59 0.58 6.40
N VAL A 231 5.46 1.26 6.13
CA VAL A 231 4.79 2.13 7.11
C VAL A 231 4.37 1.34 8.35
N LEU A 232 3.82 0.14 8.16
CA LEU A 232 3.36 -0.70 9.27
C LEU A 232 4.51 -1.20 10.17
N ASP A 233 5.67 -1.53 9.59
CA ASP A 233 6.81 -2.01 10.37
C ASP A 233 7.40 -0.95 11.30
N GLN A 234 7.44 0.31 10.83
CA GLN A 234 7.86 1.46 11.65
C GLN A 234 7.02 1.59 12.93
N GLU A 235 5.73 1.21 12.89
CA GLU A 235 4.84 1.24 14.05
C GLU A 235 4.93 0.01 14.96
N TYR A 236 5.49 -1.13 14.53
CA TYR A 236 5.60 -2.35 15.36
C TYR A 236 6.47 -2.16 16.61
N HIS A 237 7.38 -1.18 16.60
CA HIS A 237 8.20 -0.80 17.75
C HIS A 237 7.51 0.21 18.70
N ASN A 238 6.39 0.80 18.28
CA ASN A 238 5.60 1.71 19.10
C ASN A 238 4.45 0.94 19.78
N LEU A 239 4.71 0.40 20.97
CA LEU A 239 3.72 -0.37 21.73
C LEU A 239 2.41 0.42 22.00
N THR A 240 2.45 1.75 22.04
CA THR A 240 1.24 2.58 22.20
C THR A 240 0.37 2.57 20.94
N THR A 241 0.96 2.69 19.75
CA THR A 241 0.22 2.53 18.47
C THR A 241 -0.32 1.11 18.37
N VAL A 242 0.54 0.10 18.57
CA VAL A 242 0.18 -1.32 18.50
C VAL A 242 -1.03 -1.64 19.38
N LEU A 243 -0.99 -1.30 20.68
CA LEU A 243 -2.07 -1.59 21.61
C LEU A 243 -3.35 -0.81 21.29
N THR A 244 -3.25 0.34 20.62
CA THR A 244 -4.42 1.06 20.11
C THR A 244 -5.05 0.32 18.94
N SER A 245 -4.25 -0.17 17.98
CA SER A 245 -4.75 -0.99 16.86
C SER A 245 -5.29 -2.35 17.28
N LEU A 246 -4.71 -3.00 18.30
CA LEU A 246 -5.17 -4.30 18.80
C LEU A 246 -6.56 -4.24 19.45
N GLN A 247 -7.02 -3.07 19.89
CA GLN A 247 -8.39 -2.88 20.40
C GLN A 247 -9.47 -3.01 19.31
N GLU A 248 -9.09 -2.87 18.03
CA GLU A 248 -10.01 -3.06 16.91
C GLU A 248 -10.22 -4.55 16.55
N ILE A 249 -9.45 -5.46 17.16
CA ILE A 249 -9.50 -6.89 16.89
C ILE A 249 -10.53 -7.58 17.79
N ALA A 250 -11.43 -8.35 17.17
CA ALA A 250 -12.57 -8.97 17.85
C ALA A 250 -12.24 -10.26 18.63
N ALA A 251 -11.15 -10.95 18.28
CA ALA A 251 -10.80 -12.28 18.80
C ALA A 251 -9.29 -12.54 18.71
N PRO A 252 -8.69 -13.33 19.62
CA PRO A 252 -7.24 -13.52 19.71
C PRO A 252 -6.70 -14.47 18.62
N ASP A 253 -7.60 -15.27 18.02
CA ASP A 253 -7.35 -16.18 16.92
C ASP A 253 -7.53 -15.55 15.53
N MET A 254 -8.30 -14.46 15.43
CA MET A 254 -8.69 -13.87 14.14
C MET A 254 -7.61 -13.00 13.51
N SER A 255 -7.28 -13.30 12.25
CA SER A 255 -6.64 -12.40 11.27
C SER A 255 -5.29 -11.78 11.64
N ILE A 256 -4.63 -12.22 12.72
CA ILE A 256 -3.28 -11.79 13.09
C ILE A 256 -2.26 -12.71 12.41
N PRO A 257 -1.38 -12.20 11.54
CA PRO A 257 -0.31 -12.95 10.90
C PRO A 257 0.80 -13.30 11.88
N THR A 258 0.61 -14.38 12.63
CA THR A 258 1.58 -14.89 13.58
C THR A 258 1.43 -16.40 13.73
N GLN A 259 2.48 -17.04 14.23
CA GLN A 259 2.44 -18.42 14.71
C GLN A 259 2.89 -18.36 16.18
N PHE A 260 1.99 -18.65 17.11
CA PHE A 260 2.28 -18.51 18.53
C PHE A 260 3.45 -19.42 18.96
N CYS A 261 4.25 -18.91 19.89
CA CYS A 261 5.36 -19.61 20.52
C CYS A 261 5.00 -20.00 21.97
N TRP A 262 4.15 -19.20 22.63
CA TRP A 262 3.71 -19.42 24.01
C TRP A 262 2.29 -18.96 24.25
N VAL A 263 1.63 -19.57 25.23
CA VAL A 263 0.35 -19.07 25.76
C VAL A 263 0.58 -17.76 26.52
N ASP A 264 1.60 -17.72 27.38
CA ASP A 264 1.75 -16.72 28.44
C ASP A 264 3.08 -15.95 28.38
N PHE A 265 3.09 -14.72 28.91
CA PHE A 265 4.29 -13.87 28.94
C PHE A 265 5.45 -14.46 29.74
N ASN A 266 5.18 -15.32 30.72
CA ASN A 266 6.22 -16.02 31.49
C ASN A 266 6.81 -17.24 30.73
N ARG A 267 6.28 -17.58 29.54
CA ARG A 267 6.72 -18.71 28.69
C ARG A 267 6.59 -20.07 29.40
N THR A 268 5.56 -20.20 30.23
CA THR A 268 5.24 -21.40 31.00
C THR A 268 4.67 -22.50 30.12
N TRP A 269 3.84 -22.14 29.14
CA TRP A 269 3.22 -23.07 28.20
C TRP A 269 3.65 -22.75 26.78
N GLU A 270 4.40 -23.67 26.17
CA GLU A 270 4.90 -23.57 24.80
C GLU A 270 3.84 -24.00 23.78
N MET A 271 3.86 -23.41 22.58
CA MET A 271 2.84 -23.65 21.53
C MET A 271 3.38 -23.90 20.11
N ALA A 272 4.68 -23.73 19.83
CA ALA A 272 5.14 -23.85 18.45
C ALA A 272 5.02 -25.29 17.89
N HIS A 273 4.60 -25.39 16.63
CA HIS A 273 4.23 -26.66 15.98
C HIS A 273 5.34 -27.72 16.00
N THR A 274 6.58 -27.32 15.72
CA THR A 274 7.77 -28.20 15.74
C THR A 274 8.70 -27.85 16.90
N LYS A 275 9.42 -28.84 17.42
CA LYS A 275 10.49 -28.65 18.44
C LYS A 275 11.59 -27.69 17.95
N MET A 276 11.92 -27.73 16.66
CA MET A 276 12.88 -26.81 16.04
C MET A 276 12.35 -25.37 15.99
N ARG A 277 11.08 -25.16 15.65
CA ARG A 277 10.46 -23.82 15.72
C ARG A 277 10.40 -23.31 17.17
N GLN A 278 10.07 -24.15 18.14
CA GLN A 278 10.10 -23.76 19.55
C GLN A 278 11.49 -23.30 20.00
N LYS A 279 12.55 -23.99 19.56
CA LYS A 279 13.93 -23.52 19.75
C LYS A 279 14.19 -22.16 19.09
N ARG A 280 13.72 -21.92 17.85
CA ARG A 280 13.82 -20.59 17.21
C ARG A 280 13.06 -19.51 17.97
N CYS A 281 11.88 -19.81 18.52
CA CYS A 281 11.15 -18.89 19.40
C CYS A 281 12.01 -18.46 20.58
N ILE A 282 12.60 -19.43 21.28
CA ILE A 282 13.52 -19.22 22.41
C ILE A 282 14.77 -18.43 21.98
N ASP A 283 15.30 -18.65 20.78
CA ASP A 283 16.54 -18.01 20.34
C ASP A 283 16.33 -16.62 19.70
N ARG A 284 15.13 -16.32 19.17
CA ARG A 284 14.88 -15.10 18.34
C ARG A 284 13.66 -14.26 18.71
N TYR A 285 12.58 -14.83 19.27
CA TYR A 285 11.27 -14.16 19.34
C TYR A 285 10.79 -13.79 20.75
N ARG A 286 11.61 -13.98 21.80
CA ARG A 286 11.21 -13.68 23.20
C ARG A 286 10.79 -12.23 23.46
N ALA A 287 11.29 -11.26 22.69
CA ALA A 287 10.95 -9.84 22.86
C ALA A 287 9.76 -9.41 21.99
N ASN A 288 9.28 -10.29 21.09
CA ASN A 288 8.19 -10.01 20.18
C ASN A 288 6.85 -10.39 20.84
N ALA A 289 6.05 -9.40 21.24
CA ALA A 289 4.74 -9.64 21.83
C ALA A 289 3.79 -10.41 20.88
N ALA A 290 3.97 -10.32 19.56
CA ALA A 290 3.10 -10.99 18.58
C ALA A 290 3.15 -12.52 18.60
N VAL A 291 4.16 -13.14 19.24
CA VAL A 291 4.23 -14.62 19.36
C VAL A 291 3.64 -15.16 20.68
N TYR A 292 2.97 -14.32 21.46
CA TYR A 292 2.32 -14.68 22.71
C TYR A 292 0.80 -14.60 22.61
N PHE A 293 0.08 -15.69 22.87
CA PHE A 293 -1.40 -15.68 22.87
C PHE A 293 -1.96 -14.70 23.92
N GLU A 294 -1.29 -14.56 25.07
CA GLU A 294 -1.64 -13.59 26.12
C GLU A 294 -1.70 -12.14 25.61
N SER A 295 -0.91 -11.77 24.59
CA SER A 295 -0.93 -10.39 24.06
C SER A 295 -2.30 -9.99 23.51
N THR A 296 -2.96 -10.88 22.78
CA THR A 296 -4.26 -10.62 22.14
C THR A 296 -5.42 -11.02 23.05
N ALA A 297 -5.27 -12.12 23.78
CA ALA A 297 -6.23 -12.61 24.77
C ALA A 297 -6.57 -11.57 25.87
N ARG A 298 -5.62 -10.70 26.21
CA ARG A 298 -5.84 -9.62 27.19
C ARG A 298 -6.64 -8.44 26.62
N MET A 299 -6.59 -8.19 25.30
CA MET A 299 -7.14 -6.98 24.65
C MET A 299 -8.62 -7.11 24.28
N ILE A 300 -9.06 -8.32 23.99
CA ILE A 300 -10.42 -8.63 23.53
C ILE A 300 -11.47 -8.54 24.65
N ASN A 301 -12.75 -8.47 24.26
CA ASN A 301 -13.84 -8.80 25.16
C ASN A 301 -13.91 -10.32 25.38
N TRP A 302 -13.21 -10.80 26.41
CA TRP A 302 -13.09 -12.21 26.75
C TRP A 302 -14.44 -12.91 26.90
N LYS A 303 -15.45 -12.24 27.48
CA LYS A 303 -16.79 -12.82 27.67
C LYS A 303 -17.49 -13.07 26.33
N THR A 304 -17.44 -12.09 25.42
CA THR A 304 -18.05 -12.22 24.08
C THR A 304 -17.34 -13.29 23.26
N TRP A 305 -16.01 -13.34 23.32
CA TRP A 305 -15.23 -14.35 22.60
C TRP A 305 -15.48 -15.77 23.15
N MET A 306 -15.42 -15.99 24.46
CA MET A 306 -15.71 -17.29 25.07
C MET A 306 -17.13 -17.78 24.74
N ALA A 307 -18.14 -16.89 24.71
CA ALA A 307 -19.49 -17.25 24.31
C ALA A 307 -19.61 -17.79 22.86
N ALA A 308 -18.61 -17.56 22.02
CA ALA A 308 -18.53 -18.08 20.65
C ALA A 308 -17.46 -19.17 20.43
N LYS A 309 -16.43 -19.24 21.30
CA LYS A 309 -15.22 -20.07 21.10
C LYS A 309 -14.81 -20.93 22.30
N GLU A 310 -15.66 -21.06 23.32
CA GLU A 310 -15.35 -21.84 24.52
C GLU A 310 -14.96 -23.30 24.22
N SER A 311 -15.63 -23.97 23.28
CA SER A 311 -15.34 -25.37 22.94
C SER A 311 -13.94 -25.51 22.34
N GLU A 312 -13.64 -24.70 21.33
CA GLU A 312 -12.35 -24.72 20.63
C GLU A 312 -11.20 -24.28 21.55
N PHE A 313 -11.40 -23.23 22.34
CA PHE A 313 -10.42 -22.82 23.36
C PHE A 313 -10.19 -23.92 24.39
N ASN A 314 -11.24 -24.56 24.90
CA ASN A 314 -11.10 -25.60 25.93
C ASN A 314 -10.31 -26.81 25.40
N ILE A 315 -10.64 -27.31 24.21
CA ILE A 315 -9.92 -28.45 23.60
C ILE A 315 -8.45 -28.09 23.37
N THR A 316 -8.18 -26.94 22.74
CA THR A 316 -6.83 -26.61 22.27
C THR A 316 -5.90 -26.08 23.35
N ILE A 317 -6.39 -25.24 24.28
CA ILE A 317 -5.55 -24.53 25.26
C ILE A 317 -6.08 -24.70 26.69
N GLY A 318 -7.37 -24.40 26.91
CA GLY A 318 -7.96 -24.25 28.24
C GLY A 318 -7.86 -25.51 29.11
N ASN A 319 -8.08 -26.70 28.54
CA ASN A 319 -7.98 -27.96 29.29
C ASN A 319 -6.54 -28.25 29.75
N ALA A 320 -5.55 -27.93 28.93
CA ALA A 320 -4.14 -28.06 29.29
C ALA A 320 -3.76 -27.12 30.45
N LEU A 321 -4.23 -25.87 30.41
CA LEU A 321 -4.00 -24.90 31.48
C LEU A 321 -4.62 -25.36 32.81
N ARG A 322 -5.87 -25.84 32.79
CA ARG A 322 -6.62 -26.33 33.96
C ARG A 322 -6.02 -27.59 34.61
N LYS A 323 -5.07 -28.27 33.97
CA LYS A 323 -4.25 -29.31 34.63
C LYS A 323 -3.31 -28.72 35.71
N SER A 324 -3.25 -27.39 35.87
CA SER A 324 -2.40 -26.69 36.85
C SER A 324 -3.05 -25.45 37.49
N ALA A 325 -2.80 -25.22 38.78
CA ALA A 325 -3.27 -24.02 39.48
C ALA A 325 -2.70 -22.70 38.89
N ALA A 326 -1.52 -22.76 38.26
CA ALA A 326 -0.93 -21.61 37.56
C ALA A 326 -1.73 -21.24 36.30
N GLY A 327 -2.31 -22.23 35.62
CA GLY A 327 -3.14 -22.06 34.43
C GLY A 327 -4.54 -21.54 34.76
N ASP A 328 -5.18 -22.04 35.83
CA ASP A 328 -6.42 -21.46 36.36
C ASP A 328 -6.24 -19.98 36.73
N ALA A 329 -5.12 -19.65 37.38
CA ALA A 329 -4.74 -18.28 37.68
C ALA A 329 -4.39 -17.47 36.42
N TRP A 330 -3.98 -18.10 35.30
CA TRP A 330 -3.78 -17.43 34.01
C TRP A 330 -5.13 -17.08 33.38
N ILE A 331 -6.05 -18.05 33.28
CA ILE A 331 -7.39 -17.82 32.71
C ILE A 331 -8.10 -16.71 33.50
N SER A 332 -8.02 -16.76 34.83
CA SER A 332 -8.68 -15.78 35.72
C SER A 332 -8.09 -14.36 35.62
N ARG A 333 -6.78 -14.21 35.36
CA ARG A 333 -6.10 -12.89 35.29
C ARG A 333 -6.08 -12.28 33.90
N THR A 334 -6.20 -13.11 32.85
CA THR A 334 -6.22 -12.70 31.45
C THR A 334 -7.62 -12.28 31.00
N ALA A 335 -8.67 -12.91 31.54
CA ALA A 335 -10.06 -12.61 31.22
C ALA A 335 -10.44 -11.14 31.53
N ASN A 336 -10.57 -10.32 30.48
CA ASN A 336 -10.85 -8.89 30.56
C ASN A 336 -9.75 -8.10 31.32
N ALA A 337 -8.48 -8.45 31.08
CA ALA A 337 -7.35 -7.84 31.78
C ALA A 337 -7.05 -6.38 31.38
N PHE A 338 -7.36 -5.99 30.14
CA PHE A 338 -7.13 -4.65 29.63
C PHE A 338 -7.95 -3.58 30.39
N LYS A 339 -7.34 -2.41 30.60
CA LYS A 339 -7.94 -1.26 31.28
C LYS A 339 -7.75 0.03 30.50
N ASP A 340 -6.50 0.29 30.14
CA ASP A 340 -6.05 1.45 29.39
C ASP A 340 -4.70 1.12 28.72
N VAL A 341 -4.34 1.85 27.68
CA VAL A 341 -3.12 1.58 26.89
C VAL A 341 -1.86 1.72 27.75
N ALA A 342 -1.76 2.75 28.60
CA ALA A 342 -0.53 3.03 29.34
C ALA A 342 -0.23 1.97 30.41
N SER A 343 -1.25 1.48 31.12
CA SER A 343 -1.06 0.41 32.09
C SER A 343 -0.70 -0.93 31.44
N GLU A 344 -1.19 -1.19 30.23
CA GLU A 344 -0.87 -2.41 29.47
C GLU A 344 0.52 -2.36 28.82
N VAL A 345 0.95 -1.22 28.25
CA VAL A 345 2.35 -1.00 27.80
C VAL A 345 3.29 -1.38 28.94
N ALA A 346 3.04 -0.85 30.14
CA ALA A 346 3.86 -1.14 31.30
C ALA A 346 3.84 -2.64 31.71
N VAL A 347 2.81 -3.41 31.39
CA VAL A 347 2.79 -4.88 31.61
C VAL A 347 3.70 -5.58 30.60
N TRP A 348 3.63 -5.19 29.34
CA TRP A 348 4.44 -5.77 28.25
C TRP A 348 5.93 -5.48 28.45
N GLU A 349 6.28 -4.23 28.77
CA GLU A 349 7.65 -3.83 29.09
C GLU A 349 8.22 -4.60 30.30
N ARG A 350 7.41 -4.80 31.36
CA ARG A 350 7.79 -5.61 32.53
C ARG A 350 8.00 -7.09 32.21
N ALA A 351 7.38 -7.61 31.15
CA ALA A 351 7.62 -8.95 30.63
C ALA A 351 8.85 -9.04 29.69
N GLY A 352 9.48 -7.90 29.37
CA GLY A 352 10.60 -7.83 28.42
C GLY A 352 10.16 -7.87 26.95
N LEU A 353 8.91 -7.51 26.67
CA LEU A 353 8.37 -7.39 25.31
C LEU A 353 8.61 -5.96 24.81
N THR A 354 9.25 -5.80 23.65
CA THR A 354 9.72 -4.49 23.14
C THR A 354 9.19 -4.14 21.76
N HIS A 355 8.53 -5.07 21.06
CA HIS A 355 7.95 -4.88 19.74
C HIS A 355 6.83 -5.89 19.46
N TYR A 356 6.04 -5.65 18.41
CA TYR A 356 4.95 -6.52 17.97
C TYR A 356 5.06 -6.78 16.46
N THR A 357 6.14 -7.43 16.03
CA THR A 357 6.39 -7.68 14.60
C THR A 357 5.58 -8.89 14.12
N LEU A 358 4.67 -8.66 13.19
CA LEU A 358 3.89 -9.71 12.53
C LEU A 358 4.70 -10.46 11.47
N GLN A 359 4.33 -11.71 11.22
CA GLN A 359 4.86 -12.48 10.09
C GLN A 359 4.32 -11.92 8.76
N TYR A 360 5.16 -12.00 7.73
CA TYR A 360 4.74 -11.66 6.38
C TYR A 360 3.70 -12.68 5.89
N ASN A 361 2.62 -12.17 5.31
CA ASN A 361 1.57 -12.96 4.70
C ASN A 361 0.99 -12.20 3.49
N ASN A 362 0.26 -12.90 2.63
CA ASN A 362 -0.47 -12.34 1.50
C ASN A 362 -1.96 -12.73 1.47
N ILE A 363 -2.64 -12.80 2.64
CA ILE A 363 -4.09 -13.06 2.71
C ILE A 363 -4.94 -11.82 2.37
N LEU A 364 -4.43 -10.62 2.69
CA LEU A 364 -5.09 -9.33 2.43
C LEU A 364 -4.16 -8.43 1.62
N SER A 365 -4.59 -7.92 0.47
CA SER A 365 -3.92 -6.77 -0.15
C SER A 365 -3.98 -5.58 0.81
N TRP A 366 -2.82 -5.11 1.26
CA TRP A 366 -2.69 -4.03 2.24
C TRP A 366 -3.22 -2.71 1.67
N GLY A 367 -4.24 -2.14 2.32
CA GLY A 367 -4.71 -0.80 2.03
C GLY A 367 -3.82 0.27 2.65
N ILE A 368 -3.92 1.48 2.11
CA ILE A 368 -3.33 2.69 2.67
C ILE A 368 -4.14 3.92 2.27
N GLN A 369 -4.31 4.88 3.18
CA GLN A 369 -4.89 6.18 2.89
C GLN A 369 -4.02 7.28 3.50
N GLU A 370 -3.46 8.13 2.65
CA GLU A 370 -2.61 9.24 3.06
C GLU A 370 -3.03 10.54 2.38
N ARG A 371 -2.93 11.65 3.12
CA ARG A 371 -3.22 12.99 2.64
C ARG A 371 -2.13 13.95 3.10
N ILE A 372 -1.76 14.89 2.24
CA ILE A 372 -1.01 16.08 2.64
C ILE A 372 -1.98 17.24 2.83
N HIS A 373 -1.58 18.18 3.68
CA HIS A 373 -2.27 19.46 3.84
C HIS A 373 -1.37 20.58 3.32
N ILE A 374 -1.83 21.29 2.29
CA ILE A 374 -1.16 22.49 1.77
C ILE A 374 -1.84 23.71 2.38
N GLN A 375 -1.08 24.53 3.08
CA GLN A 375 -1.54 25.82 3.60
C GLN A 375 -1.28 26.91 2.56
N ASN A 376 -2.33 27.60 2.12
CA ASN A 376 -2.21 28.73 1.19
C ASN A 376 -1.81 30.04 1.91
N ALA A 377 -1.51 31.09 1.14
CA ALA A 377 -1.05 32.38 1.66
C ALA A 377 -2.05 33.10 2.60
N PHE A 378 -3.33 32.70 2.58
CA PHE A 378 -4.37 33.23 3.46
C PHE A 378 -4.56 32.37 4.73
N GLY A 379 -3.75 31.34 4.93
CA GLY A 379 -3.82 30.41 6.05
C GLY A 379 -4.85 29.28 5.89
N GLY A 380 -5.52 29.18 4.73
CA GLY A 380 -6.46 28.11 4.43
C GLY A 380 -5.75 26.81 4.12
N ASN A 381 -6.20 25.70 4.71
CA ASN A 381 -5.60 24.37 4.55
C ASN A 381 -6.42 23.51 3.59
N GLN A 382 -5.81 23.09 2.48
CA GLN A 382 -6.41 22.17 1.53
C GLN A 382 -5.79 20.77 1.63
N ALA A 383 -6.62 19.73 1.58
CA ALA A 383 -6.20 18.34 1.72
C ALA A 383 -6.10 17.65 0.36
N ILE A 384 -4.89 17.22 -0.04
CA ILE A 384 -4.66 16.43 -1.25
C ILE A 384 -4.42 14.98 -0.84
N SER A 385 -5.20 14.04 -1.40
CA SER A 385 -4.97 12.61 -1.16
C SER A 385 -3.83 12.11 -2.05
N ILE A 386 -2.74 11.65 -1.43
CA ILE A 386 -1.51 11.24 -2.13
C ILE A 386 -1.45 9.73 -2.38
N LYS A 387 -2.14 8.94 -1.54
CA LYS A 387 -2.31 7.49 -1.68
C LYS A 387 -3.71 7.10 -1.20
N SER A 388 -4.40 6.24 -1.94
CA SER A 388 -5.73 5.72 -1.57
C SER A 388 -5.95 4.33 -2.16
N VAL A 389 -5.47 3.31 -1.46
CA VAL A 389 -5.63 1.89 -1.79
C VAL A 389 -6.51 1.24 -0.73
N PRO A 390 -7.65 0.62 -1.08
CA PRO A 390 -8.47 -0.10 -0.11
C PRO A 390 -7.89 -1.49 0.22
N THR A 391 -7.99 -1.92 1.48
CA THR A 391 -7.68 -3.30 1.87
C THR A 391 -8.66 -4.27 1.20
N LYS A 392 -8.16 -5.38 0.66
CA LYS A 392 -8.98 -6.41 -0.02
C LYS A 392 -8.53 -7.82 0.33
N SER A 393 -9.47 -8.72 0.63
CA SER A 393 -9.14 -10.16 0.71
C SER A 393 -8.66 -10.68 -0.64
N ARG A 394 -7.68 -11.59 -0.59
CA ARG A 394 -7.09 -12.23 -1.78
C ARG A 394 -7.66 -13.61 -2.08
N GLY A 395 -8.42 -14.21 -1.15
CA GLY A 395 -9.03 -15.53 -1.34
C GLY A 395 -8.01 -16.57 -1.81
N ALA A 396 -8.28 -17.21 -2.95
CA ALA A 396 -7.41 -18.21 -3.59
C ALA A 396 -6.01 -17.69 -4.02
N LEU A 397 -5.74 -16.37 -3.94
CA LEU A 397 -4.40 -15.78 -4.14
C LEU A 397 -3.60 -15.66 -2.83
N TRP A 398 -4.04 -16.28 -1.73
CA TRP A 398 -3.26 -16.43 -0.51
C TRP A 398 -2.32 -17.64 -0.62
N THR A 399 -1.07 -17.42 -1.05
CA THR A 399 -0.09 -18.49 -1.23
C THR A 399 0.71 -18.78 0.05
N THR A 400 0.96 -17.75 0.87
CA THR A 400 1.70 -17.86 2.15
C THR A 400 1.03 -18.75 3.21
N ILE A 401 -0.19 -19.26 2.95
CA ILE A 401 -0.89 -20.19 3.83
C ILE A 401 -0.01 -21.39 4.23
N VAL A 402 0.73 -21.96 3.27
CA VAL A 402 1.60 -23.12 3.51
C VAL A 402 2.83 -22.79 4.38
N MET A 403 3.12 -21.50 4.63
CA MET A 403 4.17 -21.03 5.53
C MET A 403 3.58 -20.71 6.91
N CYS A 404 2.52 -19.91 6.92
CA CYS A 404 1.80 -19.44 8.09
C CYS A 404 0.30 -19.33 7.75
N TRP A 405 -0.49 -20.28 8.25
CA TRP A 405 -1.93 -20.32 8.02
C TRP A 405 -2.78 -19.55 9.06
N LEU A 406 -2.14 -18.74 9.92
CA LEU A 406 -2.76 -17.96 11.01
C LEU A 406 -3.30 -18.81 12.20
N PRO A 407 -3.36 -18.25 13.43
CA PRO A 407 -3.79 -19.01 14.62
C PRO A 407 -5.24 -19.50 14.60
N TRP A 408 -6.08 -18.89 13.78
CA TRP A 408 -7.44 -19.34 13.51
C TRP A 408 -7.48 -20.79 12.97
N ASN A 409 -6.57 -21.15 12.06
CA ASN A 409 -6.51 -22.52 11.55
C ASN A 409 -5.96 -23.49 12.60
N ASP A 410 -4.95 -23.10 13.39
CA ASP A 410 -4.45 -23.91 14.51
C ASP A 410 -5.55 -24.27 15.51
N ILE A 411 -6.35 -23.28 15.92
CA ILE A 411 -7.40 -23.48 16.91
C ILE A 411 -8.58 -24.26 16.35
N ASN A 412 -9.02 -24.00 15.11
CA ASN A 412 -10.12 -24.78 14.52
C ASN A 412 -9.69 -26.22 14.20
N LEU A 413 -8.47 -26.44 13.70
CA LEU A 413 -7.98 -27.80 13.42
C LEU A 413 -7.79 -28.59 14.70
N GLY A 414 -7.11 -28.02 15.71
CA GLY A 414 -6.93 -28.67 17.01
C GLY A 414 -8.27 -29.01 17.68
N ALA A 415 -9.26 -28.13 17.56
CA ALA A 415 -10.62 -28.38 18.06
C ALA A 415 -11.37 -29.47 17.29
N TRP A 416 -11.24 -29.51 15.96
CA TRP A 416 -11.88 -30.53 15.10
C TRP A 416 -11.26 -31.92 15.29
N MET A 417 -9.93 -31.98 15.42
CA MET A 417 -9.16 -33.21 15.61
C MET A 417 -9.11 -33.68 17.08
N GLY A 418 -9.38 -32.79 18.03
CA GLY A 418 -9.40 -33.12 19.46
C GLY A 418 -8.04 -33.08 20.18
N TYR A 419 -7.05 -32.34 19.65
CA TYR A 419 -5.71 -32.24 20.23
C TYR A 419 -5.40 -30.88 20.86
N SER A 420 -4.47 -30.84 21.81
CA SER A 420 -4.00 -29.60 22.46
C SER A 420 -2.89 -28.92 21.66
N LEU A 421 -2.88 -27.58 21.60
CA LEU A 421 -1.78 -26.77 21.09
C LEU A 421 -0.66 -26.55 22.15
N VAL A 422 -0.87 -26.95 23.41
CA VAL A 422 0.09 -26.73 24.49
C VAL A 422 1.07 -27.91 24.54
N ARG A 423 2.34 -27.67 24.19
CA ARG A 423 3.36 -28.72 24.01
C ARG A 423 3.68 -29.58 25.23
N SER A 424 3.37 -29.09 26.44
CA SER A 424 3.53 -29.83 27.69
C SER A 424 2.36 -30.78 27.99
N ASP A 425 1.29 -30.73 27.20
CA ASP A 425 0.11 -31.55 27.37
C ASP A 425 0.30 -32.95 26.75
N PRO A 426 -0.10 -34.05 27.41
CA PRO A 426 -0.10 -35.39 26.80
C PRO A 426 -0.94 -35.49 25.52
N ASP A 427 -1.96 -34.65 25.37
CA ASP A 427 -2.89 -34.62 24.26
C ASP A 427 -2.41 -33.69 23.11
N ASN A 428 -1.17 -33.19 23.16
CA ASN A 428 -0.57 -32.38 22.09
C ASN A 428 0.00 -33.24 20.96
N GLN A 429 -0.47 -32.98 19.74
CA GLN A 429 0.22 -33.44 18.53
C GLN A 429 1.41 -32.53 18.25
N GLN A 430 2.61 -33.12 18.20
CA GLN A 430 3.80 -32.43 17.69
C GLN A 430 3.93 -32.74 16.22
N PHE A 431 4.05 -31.71 15.39
CA PHE A 431 4.39 -31.92 14.00
C PHE A 431 5.88 -32.32 13.95
N THR A 432 6.12 -33.57 13.59
CA THR A 432 7.45 -34.15 13.36
C THR A 432 7.52 -34.65 11.92
N PRO A 433 8.68 -34.56 11.25
CA PRO A 433 8.87 -35.25 9.97
C PRO A 433 8.50 -36.74 10.11
N PRO A 434 7.96 -37.37 9.05
CA PRO A 434 7.62 -38.79 9.09
C PRO A 434 8.86 -39.63 9.43
N CYS A 435 8.69 -40.52 10.39
CA CYS A 435 9.75 -41.43 10.83
C CYS A 435 10.14 -42.38 9.70
N SER A 436 11.41 -42.32 9.26
CA SER A 436 11.95 -43.18 8.20
C SER A 436 11.90 -44.65 8.63
N TYR A 437 11.10 -45.46 7.93
CA TYR A 437 11.04 -46.90 8.18
C TYR A 437 12.38 -47.59 7.90
N ASP A 438 13.16 -47.07 6.95
CA ASP A 438 14.51 -47.57 6.67
C ASP A 438 15.50 -47.26 7.81
N ASP A 439 15.37 -46.12 8.49
CA ASP A 439 16.18 -45.79 9.67
C ASP A 439 15.83 -46.69 10.87
N TYR A 440 14.54 -47.02 11.03
CA TYR A 440 14.07 -48.01 11.99
C TYR A 440 14.63 -49.41 11.69
N LEU A 441 14.58 -49.85 10.42
CA LEU A 441 15.16 -51.13 9.99
C LEU A 441 16.68 -51.17 10.18
N ALA A 442 17.36 -50.04 10.00
CA ALA A 442 18.80 -49.94 10.17
C ALA A 442 19.25 -50.00 11.64
N ASN A 443 18.52 -49.38 12.57
CA ASN A 443 18.95 -49.24 13.97
C ASN A 443 17.79 -49.36 15.00
N PRO A 444 17.03 -50.48 15.03
CA PRO A 444 15.79 -50.57 15.80
C PRO A 444 15.96 -50.39 17.30
N ASP A 445 17.09 -50.84 17.88
CA ASP A 445 17.38 -50.76 19.32
C ASP A 445 17.74 -49.34 19.79
N THR A 446 18.08 -48.42 18.87
CA THR A 446 18.43 -47.02 19.17
C THR A 446 17.54 -46.02 18.44
N TYR A 447 16.40 -46.48 17.91
CA TYR A 447 15.48 -45.67 17.12
C TYR A 447 14.60 -44.77 17.99
N ASP A 448 15.13 -43.61 18.39
CA ASP A 448 14.44 -42.56 19.17
C ASP A 448 13.53 -41.67 18.30
N CYS A 449 12.72 -42.30 17.43
CA CYS A 449 11.65 -41.63 16.70
C CYS A 449 10.32 -41.98 17.37
N ASP A 450 9.84 -41.10 18.25
CA ASP A 450 8.50 -41.15 18.87
C ASP A 450 7.61 -40.07 18.21
N PRO A 451 6.97 -40.36 17.06
CA PRO A 451 6.22 -39.36 16.29
C PRO A 451 4.80 -39.12 16.83
N CYS A 452 4.18 -40.15 17.42
CA CYS A 452 2.77 -40.12 17.82
C CYS A 452 2.55 -41.01 19.05
N LYS A 453 2.24 -40.40 20.19
CA LYS A 453 1.70 -41.13 21.35
C LYS A 453 0.33 -41.71 21.02
N ALA A 454 0.06 -42.92 21.50
CA ALA A 454 -1.28 -43.49 21.48
C ALA A 454 -2.27 -42.52 22.18
N PRO A 455 -3.49 -42.31 21.65
CA PRO A 455 -4.18 -43.13 20.64
C PRO A 455 -3.85 -42.82 19.16
N TRP A 456 -3.00 -41.82 18.88
CA TRP A 456 -2.79 -41.27 17.52
C TRP A 456 -1.81 -42.08 16.64
N ASN A 457 -1.51 -43.31 17.06
CA ASN A 457 -0.69 -44.30 16.35
C ASN A 457 -1.43 -45.66 16.40
N PRO A 458 -2.39 -45.90 15.49
CA PRO A 458 -3.06 -47.20 15.38
C PRO A 458 -2.25 -48.23 14.58
N ILE A 459 -1.24 -47.80 13.81
CA ILE A 459 -0.40 -48.64 12.94
C ILE A 459 1.04 -48.13 13.01
N PRO A 460 2.03 -48.94 13.48
CA PRO A 460 3.43 -48.54 13.52
C PRO A 460 3.95 -48.15 12.12
N GLY A 461 4.40 -46.90 11.99
CA GLY A 461 4.88 -46.31 10.73
C GLY A 461 3.87 -45.41 10.00
N ASP A 462 2.59 -45.42 10.39
CA ASP A 462 1.54 -44.61 9.76
C ASP A 462 1.08 -43.49 10.72
N CYS A 463 1.82 -42.38 10.71
CA CYS A 463 1.57 -41.25 11.59
C CYS A 463 0.60 -40.28 10.91
N TRP A 464 -0.49 -39.92 11.60
CA TRP A 464 -1.32 -38.80 11.13
C TRP A 464 -0.48 -37.52 11.13
N PRO A 465 -0.64 -36.69 10.09
CA PRO A 465 0.50 -36.32 9.27
C PRO A 465 1.23 -35.06 9.72
N ASP A 466 2.36 -34.82 9.07
CA ASP A 466 2.96 -33.50 8.91
C ASP A 466 2.00 -32.49 8.25
N PHE A 467 2.44 -31.23 8.16
CA PHE A 467 1.64 -30.18 7.54
C PHE A 467 1.42 -30.41 6.04
N GLU A 468 2.37 -31.09 5.40
CA GLU A 468 2.37 -31.42 3.99
C GLU A 468 1.08 -32.15 3.59
N LEU A 469 0.64 -33.19 4.32
CA LEU A 469 -0.66 -33.82 4.02
C LEU A 469 -1.87 -32.92 4.39
N PHE A 470 -1.80 -32.11 5.46
CA PHE A 470 -2.89 -31.16 5.79
C PHE A 470 -3.09 -30.09 4.71
N TYR A 471 -2.01 -29.69 4.03
CA TYR A 471 -2.05 -28.83 2.84
C TYR A 471 -2.31 -29.61 1.54
N ASN A 472 -2.45 -30.94 1.61
CA ASN A 472 -2.57 -31.86 0.48
C ASN A 472 -1.44 -31.66 -0.55
N LEU A 473 -0.21 -31.51 -0.05
CA LEU A 473 1.02 -31.43 -0.85
C LEU A 473 1.51 -32.86 -1.15
N PRO A 474 1.46 -33.34 -2.41
CA PRO A 474 2.07 -34.61 -2.78
C PRO A 474 3.60 -34.56 -2.69
N ASP A 475 4.22 -35.73 -2.54
CA ASP A 475 5.68 -35.89 -2.60
C ASP A 475 6.21 -35.61 -4.02
N LEU A 476 6.55 -34.35 -4.28
CA LEU A 476 7.07 -33.85 -5.55
C LEU A 476 8.40 -33.12 -5.32
N PRO A 477 9.30 -33.06 -6.32
CA PRO A 477 10.58 -32.32 -6.26
C PRO A 477 10.49 -30.93 -5.62
N GLY A 478 9.50 -30.12 -6.00
CA GLY A 478 9.30 -28.78 -5.43
C GLY A 478 8.92 -28.76 -3.95
N VAL A 479 8.15 -29.75 -3.48
CA VAL A 479 7.76 -29.92 -2.07
C VAL A 479 8.97 -30.38 -1.26
N GLN A 480 9.67 -31.41 -1.74
CA GLN A 480 10.90 -31.94 -1.14
C GLN A 480 11.97 -30.86 -0.98
N MET A 481 12.25 -30.08 -2.04
CA MET A 481 13.27 -29.03 -2.01
C MET A 481 12.92 -27.88 -1.05
N VAL A 482 11.65 -27.51 -0.89
CA VAL A 482 11.25 -26.50 0.10
C VAL A 482 11.33 -27.05 1.52
N SER A 483 10.81 -28.26 1.76
CA SER A 483 10.80 -28.87 3.10
C SER A 483 12.23 -29.14 3.60
N ALA A 484 13.12 -29.64 2.73
CA ALA A 484 14.53 -29.89 3.05
C ALA A 484 15.41 -28.62 3.06
N GLY A 485 15.20 -27.68 2.12
CA GLY A 485 16.05 -26.50 1.94
C GLY A 485 15.69 -25.30 2.82
N ILE A 486 14.43 -25.19 3.25
CA ILE A 486 13.91 -24.07 4.05
C ILE A 486 13.36 -24.56 5.39
N GLY A 487 12.59 -25.64 5.37
CA GLY A 487 12.02 -26.29 6.56
C GLY A 487 10.58 -26.77 6.32
N PRO A 488 10.00 -27.55 7.26
CA PRO A 488 8.66 -28.11 7.10
C PRO A 488 7.59 -27.02 6.96
N PHE A 489 6.62 -27.28 6.09
CA PHE A 489 5.48 -26.37 5.87
C PHE A 489 4.70 -26.16 7.18
N GLY A 490 3.93 -25.07 7.28
CA GLY A 490 3.26 -24.64 8.52
C GLY A 490 4.18 -24.33 9.70
N SER A 491 5.51 -24.38 9.50
CA SER A 491 6.55 -24.07 10.48
C SER A 491 7.66 -23.20 9.91
N ILE A 492 7.50 -22.63 8.71
CA ILE A 492 8.42 -21.65 8.13
C ILE A 492 8.05 -20.26 8.68
N ASP A 493 8.99 -19.61 9.35
CA ASP A 493 8.81 -18.25 9.87
C ASP A 493 9.21 -17.22 8.79
N LEU A 494 8.22 -16.52 8.22
CA LEU A 494 8.44 -15.53 7.16
C LEU A 494 8.31 -14.10 7.70
N PHE A 495 9.31 -13.25 7.47
CA PHE A 495 9.33 -11.85 7.92
C PHE A 495 9.78 -10.92 6.78
N LEU A 496 9.34 -9.67 6.83
CA LEU A 496 9.83 -8.64 5.92
C LEU A 496 11.19 -8.11 6.42
N VAL A 497 12.15 -7.97 5.51
CA VAL A 497 13.46 -7.36 5.78
C VAL A 497 13.56 -6.09 4.95
N PHE A 498 13.99 -4.99 5.58
CA PHE A 498 14.08 -3.68 4.96
C PHE A 498 15.44 -3.42 4.32
N ALA A 499 15.46 -2.50 3.36
CA ALA A 499 16.71 -2.00 2.79
C ALA A 499 17.58 -1.39 3.92
N PRO A 500 18.90 -1.67 3.95
CA PRO A 500 19.81 -1.04 4.90
C PRO A 500 19.74 0.50 4.87
N PRO A 501 19.87 1.21 6.01
CA PRO A 501 19.94 2.67 6.04
C PRO A 501 21.08 3.25 5.19
N SER A 502 22.20 2.53 5.08
CA SER A 502 23.31 2.82 4.17
C SER A 502 22.88 2.80 2.69
N LEU A 503 22.14 1.78 2.25
CA LEU A 503 21.59 1.70 0.90
C LEU A 503 20.55 2.79 0.63
N MET A 504 19.68 3.10 1.59
CA MET A 504 18.72 4.21 1.46
C MET A 504 19.42 5.57 1.35
N THR A 505 20.52 5.77 2.09
CA THR A 505 21.37 6.97 2.00
C THR A 505 22.03 7.08 0.62
N LEU A 506 22.63 5.98 0.13
CA LEU A 506 23.24 5.93 -1.20
C LEU A 506 22.22 6.23 -2.32
N ALA A 507 21.04 5.61 -2.27
CA ALA A 507 19.98 5.82 -3.26
C ALA A 507 19.42 7.26 -3.25
N SER A 508 19.23 7.85 -2.06
CA SER A 508 18.78 9.25 -1.93
C SER A 508 19.81 10.26 -2.42
N THR A 509 21.10 10.04 -2.10
CA THR A 509 22.21 10.84 -2.62
C THR A 509 22.26 10.75 -4.14
N TYR A 510 22.17 9.55 -4.70
CA TYR A 510 22.12 9.33 -6.14
C TYR A 510 20.98 10.08 -6.82
N GLN A 511 19.75 9.93 -6.31
CA GLN A 511 18.57 10.57 -6.89
C GLN A 511 18.70 12.09 -6.90
N ALA A 512 19.15 12.70 -5.80
CA ALA A 512 19.38 14.15 -5.73
C ALA A 512 20.45 14.61 -6.73
N GLN A 513 21.57 13.87 -6.84
CA GLN A 513 22.66 14.23 -7.75
C GLN A 513 22.30 13.99 -9.22
N LEU A 514 21.50 12.97 -9.53
CA LEU A 514 20.99 12.73 -10.89
C LEU A 514 20.22 13.95 -11.42
N SER A 515 19.35 14.52 -10.59
CA SER A 515 18.55 15.71 -10.94
C SER A 515 19.40 16.98 -11.06
N VAL A 516 20.40 17.17 -10.20
CA VAL A 516 21.37 18.28 -10.31
C VAL A 516 22.18 18.14 -11.61
N MET A 517 22.71 16.95 -11.88
CA MET A 517 23.53 16.65 -13.06
C MET A 517 22.76 16.82 -14.38
N ALA A 518 21.48 16.42 -14.42
CA ALA A 518 20.61 16.60 -15.58
C ALA A 518 20.34 18.09 -15.92
N GLN A 519 20.47 18.99 -14.94
CA GLN A 519 20.33 20.45 -15.15
C GLN A 519 21.67 21.15 -15.40
N ALA A 520 22.77 20.62 -14.86
CA ALA A 520 24.09 21.25 -14.91
C ALA A 520 24.94 20.86 -16.13
N SER A 521 24.58 19.80 -16.86
CA SER A 521 25.40 19.25 -17.94
C SER A 521 24.56 18.75 -19.12
N ASP A 522 24.59 19.49 -20.23
CA ASP A 522 23.95 19.11 -21.50
C ASP A 522 24.42 17.76 -22.02
N SER A 523 25.69 17.40 -21.80
CA SER A 523 26.26 16.11 -22.22
C SER A 523 25.72 14.95 -21.38
N PHE A 524 25.51 15.17 -20.08
CA PHE A 524 24.86 14.18 -19.22
C PHE A 524 23.37 14.05 -19.53
N TYR A 525 22.66 15.18 -19.64
CA TYR A 525 21.25 15.23 -20.04
C TYR A 525 21.00 14.53 -21.38
N GLY A 526 21.80 14.83 -22.40
CA GLY A 526 21.73 14.17 -23.70
C GLY A 526 22.02 12.66 -23.63
N ALA A 527 22.98 12.25 -22.80
CA ALA A 527 23.30 10.82 -22.60
C ALA A 527 22.21 10.05 -21.83
N VAL A 528 21.48 10.72 -20.92
CA VAL A 528 20.35 10.13 -20.19
C VAL A 528 19.13 9.96 -21.08
N ASN A 529 18.78 10.99 -21.87
CA ASN A 529 17.55 11.00 -22.68
C ASN A 529 17.52 10.00 -23.84
N VAL A 530 18.66 9.40 -24.20
CA VAL A 530 18.74 8.35 -25.23
C VAL A 530 18.65 6.93 -24.66
N ILE A 531 18.55 6.76 -23.34
CA ILE A 531 18.45 5.45 -22.70
C ILE A 531 16.97 4.99 -22.69
N PRO A 532 16.61 3.89 -23.39
CA PRO A 532 15.24 3.38 -23.37
C PRO A 532 14.90 2.68 -22.04
N GLU A 533 13.61 2.48 -21.78
CA GLU A 533 13.13 1.53 -20.76
C GLU A 533 12.75 0.22 -21.43
N TYR A 534 13.49 -0.86 -21.16
CA TYR A 534 13.23 -2.20 -21.70
C TYR A 534 13.23 -3.28 -20.62
N LYS A 535 12.54 -4.38 -20.91
CA LYS A 535 12.64 -5.61 -20.13
C LYS A 535 13.82 -6.45 -20.62
N THR A 536 14.50 -7.09 -19.69
CA THR A 536 15.58 -8.05 -19.93
C THR A 536 15.32 -9.32 -19.11
N ASP A 537 15.97 -10.43 -19.47
CA ASP A 537 15.82 -11.73 -18.79
C ASP A 537 17.12 -12.21 -18.12
N PRO A 538 17.72 -11.45 -17.18
CA PRO A 538 18.99 -11.82 -16.57
C PRO A 538 18.89 -13.13 -15.79
N VAL A 539 19.87 -14.01 -15.97
CA VAL A 539 20.01 -15.28 -15.26
C VAL A 539 21.42 -15.38 -14.68
N PRO A 540 21.59 -15.75 -13.40
CA PRO A 540 22.90 -16.02 -12.82
C PRO A 540 23.62 -17.11 -13.60
N THR A 541 24.87 -16.86 -14.01
CA THR A 541 25.68 -17.80 -14.80
C THR A 541 25.74 -19.23 -14.23
N PRO A 542 25.81 -19.45 -12.89
CA PRO A 542 25.78 -20.80 -12.31
C PRO A 542 24.50 -21.58 -12.63
N TRP A 543 23.36 -20.90 -12.83
CA TRP A 543 22.09 -21.56 -13.15
C TRP A 543 22.07 -22.00 -14.63
N THR A 544 22.78 -21.31 -15.52
CA THR A 544 22.94 -21.73 -16.93
C THR A 544 24.08 -22.72 -17.18
N ALA A 545 24.82 -23.13 -16.14
CA ALA A 545 26.01 -23.98 -16.30
C ALA A 545 25.68 -25.44 -16.64
N GLU A 546 24.53 -25.94 -16.17
CA GLU A 546 24.06 -27.32 -16.36
C GLU A 546 22.63 -27.31 -16.94
N PRO A 547 22.19 -28.41 -17.59
CA PRO A 547 20.85 -28.48 -18.17
C PRO A 547 19.79 -28.67 -17.06
N TYR A 548 19.29 -27.57 -16.49
CA TYR A 548 18.22 -27.59 -15.49
C TYR A 548 16.83 -27.34 -16.07
N LEU A 549 15.81 -27.96 -15.45
CA LEU A 549 14.41 -27.58 -15.55
C LEU A 549 13.95 -26.95 -14.24
N TYR A 550 13.20 -25.85 -14.32
CA TYR A 550 12.91 -24.96 -13.20
C TYR A 550 11.43 -24.96 -12.80
N PHE A 551 11.15 -25.22 -11.54
CA PHE A 551 9.83 -25.09 -10.92
C PHE A 551 9.56 -23.64 -10.46
N GLY A 552 10.59 -22.79 -10.48
CA GLY A 552 10.55 -21.38 -10.12
C GLY A 552 11.12 -21.09 -8.73
N GLY A 553 11.09 -19.82 -8.31
CA GLY A 553 11.75 -19.36 -7.08
C GLY A 553 10.82 -18.98 -5.94
N ASP A 554 9.56 -19.42 -6.00
CA ASP A 554 8.53 -19.10 -5.02
C ASP A 554 8.25 -20.34 -4.16
N PRO A 555 8.66 -20.35 -2.87
CA PRO A 555 8.50 -21.52 -2.01
C PRO A 555 7.04 -21.72 -1.60
N THR A 556 6.18 -20.72 -1.81
CA THR A 556 4.73 -20.80 -1.57
C THR A 556 3.99 -21.47 -2.73
N CYS A 557 4.69 -21.83 -3.81
CA CYS A 557 4.15 -22.49 -4.99
C CYS A 557 4.94 -23.77 -5.35
N PRO A 558 5.08 -24.75 -4.43
CA PRO A 558 5.91 -25.94 -4.65
C PRO A 558 5.33 -26.95 -5.67
N LEU A 559 4.07 -26.79 -6.07
CA LEU A 559 3.34 -27.67 -7.00
C LEU A 559 3.33 -27.17 -8.46
N ARG A 560 4.37 -26.42 -8.85
CA ARG A 560 4.53 -25.92 -10.23
C ARG A 560 5.07 -27.01 -11.15
N ASP A 561 4.96 -26.81 -12.46
CA ASP A 561 5.53 -27.71 -13.46
C ASP A 561 7.00 -27.33 -13.78
N PRO A 562 7.85 -28.28 -14.20
CA PRO A 562 9.22 -27.98 -14.64
C PRO A 562 9.23 -27.21 -15.98
N MET A 563 9.91 -26.06 -16.02
CA MET A 563 10.02 -25.19 -17.20
C MET A 563 11.47 -25.05 -17.70
N PRO A 564 11.73 -24.85 -19.01
CA PRO A 564 13.07 -24.64 -19.56
C PRO A 564 13.58 -23.19 -19.35
N PHE A 565 13.09 -22.49 -18.33
CA PHE A 565 13.49 -21.12 -18.00
C PHE A 565 13.30 -20.80 -16.53
N VAL A 566 14.23 -20.01 -16.00
CA VAL A 566 14.17 -19.38 -14.68
C VAL A 566 12.94 -18.49 -14.58
N GLN A 567 12.22 -18.57 -13.47
CA GLN A 567 11.07 -17.72 -13.15
C GLN A 567 11.42 -16.76 -12.01
N SER A 568 10.67 -15.68 -11.82
CA SER A 568 10.90 -14.80 -10.67
C SER A 568 10.79 -15.57 -9.34
N SER A 569 11.57 -15.16 -8.35
CA SER A 569 11.40 -15.61 -6.97
C SER A 569 10.11 -15.08 -6.35
N PHE A 570 9.84 -15.47 -5.09
CA PHE A 570 8.70 -15.04 -4.30
C PHE A 570 8.37 -13.53 -4.42
N ALA A 571 7.10 -13.23 -4.67
CA ALA A 571 6.58 -11.87 -4.68
C ALA A 571 5.18 -11.81 -4.05
N TYR A 572 4.79 -10.62 -3.58
CA TYR A 572 3.55 -10.45 -2.83
C TYR A 572 2.32 -10.95 -3.61
N ASP A 573 2.17 -10.51 -4.85
CA ASP A 573 0.98 -10.51 -5.71
C ASP A 573 0.96 -11.58 -6.82
N VAL A 574 1.95 -12.47 -6.83
CA VAL A 574 2.05 -13.58 -7.81
C VAL A 574 1.09 -14.72 -7.46
N SER A 575 0.57 -15.41 -8.49
CA SER A 575 -0.17 -16.67 -8.35
C SER A 575 0.72 -17.87 -8.65
N CYS A 576 0.40 -19.03 -8.06
CA CYS A 576 1.10 -20.27 -8.40
C CYS A 576 0.83 -20.75 -9.83
N THR A 577 -0.35 -20.41 -10.37
CA THR A 577 -0.87 -20.86 -11.68
C THR A 577 -0.17 -20.30 -12.91
N LYS A 578 0.64 -19.23 -12.80
CA LYS A 578 1.27 -18.59 -13.95
C LYS A 578 2.80 -18.64 -13.84
N GLN A 579 3.40 -19.55 -14.61
CA GLN A 579 4.85 -19.62 -14.77
C GLN A 579 5.28 -18.79 -15.97
N VAL A 580 6.10 -17.77 -15.71
CA VAL A 580 6.68 -16.89 -16.73
C VAL A 580 8.17 -16.72 -16.47
N ARG A 581 8.92 -16.54 -17.56
CA ARG A 581 10.34 -16.18 -17.53
C ARG A 581 10.58 -14.99 -16.61
N HIS A 582 11.59 -15.10 -15.75
CA HIS A 582 12.06 -13.98 -14.95
C HIS A 582 12.43 -12.81 -15.87
N THR A 583 11.93 -11.62 -15.55
CA THR A 583 12.34 -10.40 -16.26
C THR A 583 12.54 -9.26 -15.28
N MET A 584 13.52 -8.41 -15.60
CA MET A 584 13.81 -7.17 -14.90
C MET A 584 13.61 -6.00 -15.87
N VAL A 585 13.21 -4.84 -15.36
CA VAL A 585 13.12 -3.61 -16.17
C VAL A 585 14.43 -2.85 -16.00
N LEU A 586 15.13 -2.57 -17.09
CA LEU A 586 16.27 -1.66 -17.13
C LEU A 586 15.82 -0.32 -17.71
N ASN A 587 16.19 0.77 -17.04
CA ASN A 587 15.99 2.15 -17.50
C ASN A 587 17.19 3.02 -17.10
N ALA A 588 17.14 4.31 -17.44
CA ALA A 588 18.22 5.26 -17.13
C ALA A 588 18.58 5.28 -15.63
N PHE A 589 17.58 5.34 -14.74
CA PHE A 589 17.80 5.50 -13.31
C PHE A 589 18.55 4.31 -12.71
N ASN A 590 18.04 3.08 -12.90
CA ASN A 590 18.65 1.91 -12.27
C ASN A 590 19.93 1.43 -12.97
N SER A 591 20.04 1.57 -14.29
CA SER A 591 21.22 1.12 -15.03
C SER A 591 22.43 2.01 -14.74
N ILE A 592 22.26 3.33 -14.65
CA ILE A 592 23.34 4.24 -14.25
C ILE A 592 23.72 3.99 -12.79
N PHE A 593 22.76 3.80 -11.88
CA PHE A 593 23.03 3.46 -10.48
C PHE A 593 23.90 2.20 -10.35
N ALA A 594 23.50 1.10 -10.98
CA ALA A 594 24.23 -0.16 -10.94
C ALA A 594 25.65 -0.05 -11.54
N LEU A 595 25.83 0.73 -12.62
CA LEU A 595 27.14 1.01 -13.24
C LEU A 595 28.02 1.99 -12.46
N LEU A 596 27.46 2.73 -11.49
CA LEU A 596 28.19 3.58 -10.56
C LEU A 596 28.52 2.84 -9.25
N ALA A 597 27.64 1.94 -8.79
CA ALA A 597 27.83 1.10 -7.61
C ALA A 597 28.74 -0.11 -7.86
N SER A 598 28.78 -0.64 -9.09
CA SER A 598 29.72 -1.68 -9.50
C SER A 598 31.12 -1.08 -9.72
N SER A 599 32.10 -1.50 -8.92
CA SER A 599 33.48 -1.02 -9.02
C SER A 599 34.51 -2.16 -8.99
N PRO A 600 35.27 -2.40 -10.09
CA PRO A 600 35.07 -1.84 -11.42
C PRO A 600 33.79 -2.40 -12.09
N ALA A 601 33.05 -1.56 -12.82
CA ALA A 601 31.86 -2.01 -13.54
C ALA A 601 32.24 -2.99 -14.68
N PRO A 602 31.52 -4.12 -14.84
CA PRO A 602 31.73 -5.03 -15.97
C PRO A 602 31.38 -4.36 -17.31
N SER A 603 31.88 -4.90 -18.42
CA SER A 603 31.53 -4.38 -19.75
C SER A 603 30.05 -4.64 -20.08
N ALA A 604 29.44 -3.79 -20.92
CA ALA A 604 28.05 -3.99 -21.37
C ALA A 604 27.83 -5.36 -22.03
N ALA A 605 28.84 -5.88 -22.76
CA ALA A 605 28.80 -7.23 -23.32
C ALA A 605 28.82 -8.32 -22.24
N THR A 606 29.64 -8.16 -21.18
CA THR A 606 29.68 -9.08 -20.03
C THR A 606 28.36 -9.07 -19.25
N ILE A 607 27.77 -7.89 -19.04
CA ILE A 607 26.48 -7.73 -18.39
C ILE A 607 25.40 -8.46 -19.20
N CYS A 608 25.25 -8.09 -20.47
CA CYS A 608 24.15 -8.57 -21.30
C CYS A 608 24.30 -10.02 -21.82
N ALA A 609 25.49 -10.62 -21.71
CA ALA A 609 25.66 -12.06 -21.88
C ALA A 609 24.88 -12.90 -20.83
N GLN A 610 24.49 -12.29 -19.71
CA GLN A 610 23.65 -12.95 -18.69
C GLN A 610 22.15 -12.92 -19.03
N CYS A 611 21.72 -12.31 -20.15
CA CYS A 611 20.33 -12.29 -20.61
C CYS A 611 20.12 -13.29 -21.77
N PRO A 612 19.63 -14.52 -21.54
CA PRO A 612 19.66 -15.58 -22.55
C PRO A 612 18.80 -15.30 -23.79
N THR A 613 17.76 -14.47 -23.69
CA THR A 613 16.88 -14.14 -24.84
C THR A 613 16.79 -12.64 -25.14
N MET A 614 17.14 -11.77 -24.19
CA MET A 614 17.01 -10.31 -24.30
C MET A 614 18.36 -9.57 -24.23
N ALA A 615 19.44 -10.20 -24.71
CA ALA A 615 20.78 -9.61 -24.74
C ALA A 615 20.85 -8.32 -25.59
N HIS A 616 20.04 -8.22 -26.65
CA HIS A 616 19.98 -7.05 -27.52
C HIS A 616 19.29 -5.86 -26.83
N GLU A 617 18.13 -6.09 -26.22
CA GLU A 617 17.39 -5.12 -25.42
C GLU A 617 18.23 -4.64 -24.23
N CYS A 618 18.95 -5.55 -23.58
CA CYS A 618 19.92 -5.22 -22.54
C CYS A 618 21.02 -4.28 -23.09
N ALA A 619 21.66 -4.64 -24.20
CA ALA A 619 22.75 -3.85 -24.77
C ALA A 619 22.29 -2.44 -25.19
N ALA A 620 21.05 -2.30 -25.66
CA ALA A 620 20.43 -1.03 -26.01
C ALA A 620 20.22 -0.09 -24.79
N VAL A 621 20.10 -0.62 -23.57
CA VAL A 621 20.02 0.18 -22.33
C VAL A 621 21.42 0.38 -21.70
N VAL A 622 22.18 -0.70 -21.52
CA VAL A 622 23.43 -0.70 -20.75
C VAL A 622 24.54 0.10 -21.46
N THR A 623 24.59 0.10 -22.80
CA THR A 623 25.62 0.84 -23.56
C THR A 623 25.51 2.36 -23.41
N PRO A 624 24.34 3.01 -23.66
CA PRO A 624 24.19 4.44 -23.37
C PRO A 624 24.25 4.73 -21.86
N ALA A 625 23.74 3.84 -20.99
CA ALA A 625 23.87 4.02 -19.54
C ALA A 625 25.35 4.04 -19.07
N ALA A 626 26.24 3.24 -19.66
CA ALA A 626 27.67 3.30 -19.38
C ALA A 626 28.32 4.62 -19.83
N THR A 627 27.81 5.21 -20.91
CA THR A 627 28.22 6.55 -21.37
C THR A 627 27.76 7.63 -20.40
N ALA A 628 26.50 7.59 -19.95
CA ALA A 628 25.97 8.50 -18.94
C ALA A 628 26.68 8.34 -17.58
N ALA A 629 26.91 7.11 -17.11
CA ALA A 629 27.66 6.84 -15.88
C ALA A 629 29.12 7.32 -15.94
N LYS A 630 29.74 7.32 -17.13
CA LYS A 630 31.05 7.96 -17.34
C LYS A 630 30.94 9.49 -17.21
N ALA A 631 30.00 10.12 -17.92
CA ALA A 631 29.79 11.57 -17.84
C ALA A 631 29.42 12.04 -16.42
N PHE A 632 28.72 11.21 -15.64
CA PHE A 632 28.47 11.45 -14.21
C PHE A 632 29.78 11.47 -13.41
N ARG A 633 30.63 10.45 -13.54
CA ARG A 633 31.94 10.38 -12.85
C ARG A 633 32.90 11.49 -13.25
N ASP A 634 32.93 11.86 -14.53
CA ASP A 634 33.83 12.90 -15.05
C ASP A 634 33.52 14.30 -14.49
N VAL A 635 32.30 14.54 -14.00
CA VAL A 635 31.86 15.82 -13.42
C VAL A 635 31.71 15.77 -11.89
N TYR A 636 31.31 14.63 -11.32
CA TYR A 636 31.02 14.50 -9.89
C TYR A 636 32.29 14.36 -9.04
N ALA A 637 32.89 15.50 -8.70
CA ALA A 637 34.14 15.61 -7.95
C ALA A 637 34.08 15.15 -6.47
N MET A 638 32.90 14.78 -5.94
CA MET A 638 32.73 14.22 -4.58
C MET A 638 32.96 12.70 -4.55
N HIS A 639 34.00 12.22 -5.24
CA HIS A 639 34.26 10.79 -5.45
C HIS A 639 34.38 10.01 -4.13
N ASP A 640 35.08 10.57 -3.14
CA ASP A 640 35.37 9.90 -1.87
C ASP A 640 34.10 9.64 -1.03
N GLU A 641 33.14 10.57 -1.01
CA GLU A 641 31.88 10.38 -0.28
C GLU A 641 31.03 9.29 -0.95
N TRP A 642 30.94 9.33 -2.29
CA TRP A 642 30.18 8.34 -3.06
C TRP A 642 30.77 6.93 -2.92
N VAL A 643 32.09 6.78 -3.00
CA VAL A 643 32.79 5.50 -2.76
C VAL A 643 32.57 5.02 -1.32
N GLY A 644 32.61 5.92 -0.33
CA GLY A 644 32.30 5.61 1.06
C GLY A 644 30.87 5.08 1.25
N GLN A 645 29.88 5.75 0.64
CA GLN A 645 28.48 5.32 0.68
C GLN A 645 28.26 3.97 -0.05
N ILE A 646 28.91 3.74 -1.19
CA ILE A 646 28.86 2.44 -1.91
C ILE A 646 29.39 1.33 -1.02
N ASN A 647 30.57 1.50 -0.43
CA ASN A 647 31.20 0.45 0.38
C ASN A 647 30.32 0.11 1.59
N ALA A 648 29.80 1.12 2.30
CA ALA A 648 28.90 0.91 3.44
C ALA A 648 27.59 0.19 3.04
N ALA A 649 26.96 0.60 1.92
CA ALA A 649 25.74 -0.04 1.43
C ALA A 649 26.00 -1.49 0.98
N ARG A 650 27.13 -1.73 0.30
CA ARG A 650 27.52 -3.06 -0.18
C ARG A 650 27.83 -4.00 0.98
N ASP A 651 28.60 -3.54 1.98
CA ASP A 651 28.94 -4.33 3.16
C ASP A 651 27.67 -4.74 3.93
N ASP A 652 26.71 -3.83 4.12
CA ASP A 652 25.44 -4.15 4.78
C ASP A 652 24.56 -5.10 3.97
N VAL A 653 24.46 -4.94 2.63
CA VAL A 653 23.69 -5.85 1.77
C VAL A 653 24.31 -7.25 1.71
N VAL A 654 25.64 -7.34 1.58
CA VAL A 654 26.38 -8.62 1.64
C VAL A 654 26.20 -9.30 2.99
N LYS A 655 26.24 -8.53 4.10
CA LYS A 655 26.01 -9.02 5.47
C LYS A 655 24.57 -9.50 5.71
N LEU A 656 23.57 -8.91 5.06
CA LEU A 656 22.19 -9.42 5.09
C LEU A 656 22.04 -10.75 4.34
N GLY A 657 22.92 -11.06 3.39
CA GLY A 657 22.87 -12.31 2.61
C GLY A 657 21.64 -12.42 1.71
N VAL A 658 21.05 -11.30 1.29
CA VAL A 658 19.86 -11.29 0.42
C VAL A 658 20.18 -11.90 -0.93
N GLY A 659 19.27 -12.72 -1.46
CA GLY A 659 19.44 -13.40 -2.72
C GLY A 659 18.13 -13.85 -3.35
N THR A 660 18.23 -14.31 -4.59
CA THR A 660 17.17 -14.99 -5.32
C THR A 660 17.41 -16.50 -5.29
N MET A 661 16.35 -17.29 -5.50
CA MET A 661 16.45 -18.75 -5.53
C MET A 661 15.63 -19.34 -6.66
N GLN A 662 15.94 -20.58 -7.04
CA GLN A 662 15.11 -21.46 -7.87
C GLN A 662 15.07 -22.87 -7.26
N LEU A 663 13.91 -23.50 -7.38
CA LEU A 663 13.73 -24.93 -7.27
C LEU A 663 13.90 -25.52 -8.68
N ALA A 664 14.82 -26.46 -8.85
CA ALA A 664 15.13 -27.06 -10.15
C ALA A 664 15.37 -28.57 -10.04
N ILE A 665 15.28 -29.27 -11.17
CA ILE A 665 15.84 -30.62 -11.34
C ILE A 665 16.84 -30.60 -12.49
N HIS A 666 17.86 -31.44 -12.39
CA HIS A 666 18.78 -31.67 -13.49
C HIS A 666 18.11 -32.54 -14.58
N ALA A 667 18.17 -32.11 -15.84
CA ALA A 667 17.29 -32.62 -16.90
C ALA A 667 17.65 -34.02 -17.43
N THR A 668 18.74 -34.64 -16.97
CA THR A 668 19.15 -35.99 -17.41
C THR A 668 18.90 -37.09 -16.39
N ASP A 669 18.94 -36.77 -15.10
CA ASP A 669 18.82 -37.73 -13.98
C ASP A 669 17.75 -37.32 -12.96
N GLU A 670 17.03 -36.22 -13.22
CA GLU A 670 15.93 -35.67 -12.41
C GLU A 670 16.32 -35.34 -10.97
N THR A 671 17.62 -35.18 -10.69
CA THR A 671 18.13 -34.87 -9.35
C THR A 671 17.75 -33.46 -8.89
N ASN A 672 17.25 -33.35 -7.66
CA ASN A 672 16.82 -32.09 -7.04
C ASN A 672 17.99 -31.11 -6.88
N ALA A 673 17.80 -29.87 -7.34
CA ALA A 673 18.75 -28.78 -7.25
C ALA A 673 18.10 -27.53 -6.64
N PHE A 674 18.35 -27.27 -5.36
CA PHE A 674 17.99 -26.02 -4.71
C PHE A 674 19.06 -24.95 -5.05
N LEU A 675 18.74 -24.06 -5.97
CA LEU A 675 19.65 -23.03 -6.47
C LEU A 675 19.44 -21.73 -5.70
N PHE A 676 20.52 -21.12 -5.20
CA PHE A 676 20.49 -19.81 -4.53
C PHE A 676 21.60 -18.91 -5.08
N GLN A 677 21.31 -17.63 -5.27
CA GLN A 677 22.25 -16.61 -5.74
C GLN A 677 22.09 -15.36 -4.88
N THR A 678 23.13 -14.94 -4.16
CA THR A 678 23.12 -13.63 -3.48
C THR A 678 23.06 -12.49 -4.49
N LEU A 679 22.41 -11.39 -4.12
CA LEU A 679 22.36 -10.18 -4.96
C LEU A 679 23.77 -9.65 -5.18
N LEU A 680 24.51 -9.40 -4.10
CA LEU A 680 25.90 -8.97 -4.13
C LEU A 680 26.81 -10.01 -3.48
N SER A 681 28.02 -10.17 -4.00
CA SER A 681 29.11 -10.96 -3.39
C SER A 681 30.17 -10.07 -2.73
N SER A 682 30.99 -10.62 -1.83
CA SER A 682 32.10 -9.89 -1.21
C SER A 682 33.17 -9.48 -2.24
N THR A 683 33.40 -10.31 -3.26
CA THR A 683 34.18 -9.97 -4.45
C THR A 683 33.26 -9.41 -5.55
N PRO A 684 33.66 -8.38 -6.30
CA PRO A 684 32.89 -7.90 -7.46
C PRO A 684 32.63 -9.01 -8.49
N SER A 685 31.39 -9.11 -8.97
CA SER A 685 30.94 -10.11 -9.95
C SER A 685 30.24 -9.45 -11.14
N SER A 686 30.03 -10.21 -12.23
CA SER A 686 29.18 -9.74 -13.35
C SER A 686 27.69 -9.66 -12.97
N TRP A 687 27.28 -10.39 -11.93
CA TRP A 687 25.90 -10.43 -11.45
C TRP A 687 25.53 -9.17 -10.65
N ASP A 688 26.51 -8.49 -10.05
CA ASP A 688 26.34 -7.27 -9.23
C ASP A 688 25.68 -6.07 -9.97
N PHE A 689 25.55 -6.13 -11.30
CA PHE A 689 24.77 -5.15 -12.04
C PHE A 689 23.25 -5.40 -11.93
N PHE A 690 22.84 -6.66 -11.78
CA PHE A 690 21.44 -7.09 -11.67
C PHE A 690 21.00 -7.35 -10.23
N GLY A 691 21.93 -7.71 -9.33
CA GLY A 691 21.68 -7.90 -7.90
C GLY A 691 21.68 -6.61 -7.11
#